data_AF-A0A968KTA1-F1
#
_entry.id   AF-A0A968KTA1-F1
#
_cell.length_a   1.000
_cell.length_b   1.000
_cell.length_c   1.000
_cell.angle_alpha   90.00
_cell.angle_beta   90.00
_cell.angle_gamma   90.00
#
_symmetry.space_group_name_H-M   'P 1'
#
loop_
_entity.id
_entity.type
_entity.pdbx_description
1 polymer ?
#
loop_
_entity_poly.entity_id
_entity_poly.type
_entity_poly.pdbx_seq_one_letter_code
_entity_poly.pdbx_strand_id
1 'polypeptide(L)'
;MIWKTKDIDKEHIKYLSQRFEIDTLIATILARRGLDNPEDILYLLENREVFLLNPFLLPDMDLAVERIMSAIGEMKEAEGGLLQAISPEKIMIVGDRDADGITSTAMIADYFLDYGVEPILRLPQGDEAYGLTPMVVQEAFNTGVTLIICVDNGSSAYEAVALAKKFSIDVIIFDHHDIGENPLDVTAFINPKRNDRYQNQQLSASAVVLKALFALDFSMTGAFNRYDVLLYASELGENHYQVIALEVVNLEIRSVLPITLNGSSSDRLDSEREKIIQFVEGREIFIYGGKEQAKLLSLALGVDVFAHDMQEQLQNLYPGLAQYSLIELIKKSKFFSYKEHPQLRDALLLLYRLLLTSDVEKLKHYYQGFSLATIGLLADLAPVLGENRIIIQRGLDALNSGVNVKVSRLLSHLHLLNTALTTNELNWKFIPLINASGRMGQPDIALRALLSADIKEQEELAQELVQLNGQRRNLTMQWWESLQSGMKASFKQYQRQAVFVCEKDLPRGLTGLIAGRISRVYDCFALVIAIKSNETASASMRSPYDFHVAPFIEHCKDLFIDAGGHAQAGGFTIAVEYLPELQVRLKTFVEKLIVDTRVVKKELQREFHYDAKLPHEYFNERAISVVERLAPYGSRFEQLVFYVPSVRLESATLIGKQEEHLKLGVMIGSAHWNCLFWDASSRFAELEIGISLDILCKIRKESGRYQGFQLDLIDFREAKSDE
;
A
#
# COMPACT_ATOMS: atom_id res chain seq x y z
N MET A 1 10.69 -25.68 -21.45
CA MET A 1 9.98 -24.51 -20.88
C MET A 1 9.08 -23.98 -21.97
N ILE A 2 7.87 -23.52 -21.63
CA ILE A 2 6.94 -22.95 -22.61
C ILE A 2 6.88 -21.44 -22.39
N TRP A 3 7.16 -20.66 -23.41
CA TRP A 3 6.97 -19.21 -23.36
C TRP A 3 5.60 -18.88 -23.94
N LYS A 4 4.75 -18.21 -23.15
CA LYS A 4 3.38 -17.87 -23.51
C LYS A 4 3.15 -16.37 -23.44
N THR A 5 2.22 -15.91 -24.25
CA THR A 5 1.64 -14.57 -24.12
C THR A 5 0.15 -14.65 -24.44
N LYS A 6 -0.61 -13.67 -23.95
CA LYS A 6 -2.03 -13.57 -24.22
C LYS A 6 -2.23 -12.80 -25.53
N ASP A 7 -3.03 -13.35 -26.42
CA ASP A 7 -3.49 -12.63 -27.61
C ASP A 7 -4.46 -11.52 -27.20
N ILE A 8 -4.30 -10.35 -27.82
CA ILE A 8 -5.12 -9.17 -27.56
C ILE A 8 -5.61 -8.62 -28.90
N ASP A 9 -6.84 -8.12 -28.90
CA ASP A 9 -7.42 -7.43 -30.06
C ASP A 9 -6.69 -6.11 -30.35
N LYS A 10 -6.28 -5.93 -31.61
CA LYS A 10 -5.55 -4.74 -32.07
C LYS A 10 -6.40 -3.48 -32.04
N GLU A 11 -7.71 -3.60 -32.28
CA GLU A 11 -8.60 -2.43 -32.21
C GLU A 11 -8.76 -1.94 -30.78
N HIS A 12 -8.83 -2.86 -29.80
CA HIS A 12 -8.78 -2.50 -28.38
C HIS A 12 -7.49 -1.78 -27.99
N ILE A 13 -6.32 -2.25 -28.44
CA ILE A 13 -5.03 -1.58 -28.19
C ILE A 13 -5.02 -0.15 -28.76
N LYS A 14 -5.54 0.02 -29.98
CA LYS A 14 -5.64 1.32 -30.63
C LYS A 14 -6.58 2.25 -29.87
N TYR A 15 -7.71 1.75 -29.40
CA TYR A 15 -8.65 2.47 -28.55
C TYR A 15 -7.97 2.95 -27.26
N LEU A 16 -7.28 2.08 -26.52
CA LEU A 16 -6.57 2.45 -25.29
C LEU A 16 -5.48 3.50 -25.56
N SER A 17 -4.67 3.30 -26.60
CA SER A 17 -3.61 4.23 -27.01
C SER A 17 -4.16 5.62 -27.32
N GLN A 18 -5.26 5.71 -28.07
CA GLN A 18 -5.89 6.98 -28.42
C GLN A 18 -6.59 7.64 -27.24
N ARG A 19 -7.34 6.87 -26.43
CA ARG A 19 -8.11 7.40 -25.30
C ARG A 19 -7.21 7.98 -24.20
N PHE A 20 -6.10 7.32 -23.90
CA PHE A 20 -5.21 7.68 -22.78
C PHE A 20 -3.89 8.33 -23.21
N GLU A 21 -3.70 8.59 -24.51
CA GLU A 21 -2.49 9.19 -25.08
C GLU A 21 -1.21 8.44 -24.67
N ILE A 22 -1.25 7.11 -24.79
CA ILE A 22 -0.14 6.22 -24.44
C ILE A 22 0.41 5.48 -25.65
N ASP A 23 1.69 5.10 -25.58
CA ASP A 23 2.32 4.29 -26.63
C ASP A 23 1.62 2.93 -26.78
N THR A 24 1.57 2.42 -28.00
CA THR A 24 0.94 1.12 -28.31
C THR A 24 1.55 -0.04 -27.52
N LEU A 25 2.84 0.04 -27.17
CA LEU A 25 3.50 -0.93 -26.30
C LEU A 25 2.93 -0.90 -24.89
N ILE A 26 2.74 0.29 -24.30
CA ILE A 26 2.14 0.44 -22.97
C ILE A 26 0.72 -0.09 -22.99
N ALA A 27 -0.10 0.32 -23.97
CA ALA A 27 -1.46 -0.19 -24.13
C ALA A 27 -1.50 -1.73 -24.24
N THR A 28 -0.55 -2.32 -24.98
CA THR A 28 -0.42 -3.78 -25.11
C THR A 28 -0.09 -4.46 -23.78
N ILE A 29 0.86 -3.90 -23.03
CA ILE A 29 1.26 -4.42 -21.70
C ILE A 29 0.06 -4.37 -20.74
N LEU A 30 -0.65 -3.24 -20.69
CA LEU A 30 -1.81 -3.04 -19.82
C LEU A 30 -2.92 -4.04 -20.12
N ALA A 31 -3.31 -4.20 -21.39
CA ALA A 31 -4.33 -5.16 -21.80
C ALA A 31 -3.92 -6.62 -21.52
N ARG A 32 -2.64 -6.97 -21.69
CA ARG A 32 -2.14 -8.32 -21.37
C ARG A 32 -2.17 -8.64 -19.88
N ARG A 33 -1.92 -7.63 -19.04
CA ARG A 33 -2.05 -7.74 -17.59
C ARG A 33 -3.49 -7.66 -17.09
N GLY A 34 -4.47 -7.41 -17.96
CA GLY A 34 -5.87 -7.22 -17.59
C GLY A 34 -6.11 -5.94 -16.81
N LEU A 35 -5.28 -4.91 -17.06
CA LEU A 35 -5.33 -3.59 -16.42
C LEU A 35 -5.76 -2.54 -17.46
N ASP A 36 -6.83 -2.83 -18.18
CA ASP A 36 -7.35 -2.05 -19.31
C ASP A 36 -8.68 -1.34 -19.01
N ASN A 37 -9.17 -1.44 -17.77
CA ASN A 37 -10.25 -0.59 -17.27
C ASN A 37 -9.74 0.85 -17.09
N PRO A 38 -10.46 1.89 -17.58
CA PRO A 38 -10.14 3.29 -17.34
C PRO A 38 -9.75 3.64 -15.89
N GLU A 39 -10.42 3.05 -14.89
CA GLU A 39 -10.11 3.32 -13.47
C GLU A 39 -8.78 2.69 -13.02
N ASP A 40 -8.40 1.52 -13.54
CA ASP A 40 -7.09 0.91 -13.25
C ASP A 40 -5.96 1.69 -13.91
N ILE A 41 -6.18 2.14 -15.15
CA ILE A 41 -5.20 2.91 -15.93
C ILE A 41 -4.89 4.25 -15.24
N LEU A 42 -5.88 4.88 -14.59
CA LEU A 42 -5.68 6.09 -13.79
C LEU A 42 -4.52 5.91 -12.81
N TYR A 43 -4.56 4.86 -11.98
CA TYR A 43 -3.56 4.61 -10.95
C TYR A 43 -2.19 4.20 -11.53
N LEU A 44 -2.14 3.72 -12.78
CA LEU A 44 -0.91 3.33 -13.45
C LEU A 44 -0.21 4.52 -14.11
N LEU A 45 -0.96 5.50 -14.59
CA LEU A 45 -0.43 6.63 -15.36
C LEU A 45 -0.35 7.94 -14.56
N GLU A 46 -1.10 8.05 -13.46
CA GLU A 46 -1.16 9.25 -12.64
C GLU A 46 -0.59 9.03 -11.22
N ASN A 47 -0.04 10.09 -10.64
CA ASN A 47 0.61 10.06 -9.32
C ASN A 47 0.14 11.17 -8.36
N ARG A 48 -0.96 11.87 -8.66
CA ARG A 48 -1.44 13.00 -7.86
C ARG A 48 -2.33 12.55 -6.70
N GLU A 49 -2.22 13.17 -5.52
CA GLU A 49 -3.01 12.77 -4.34
C GLU A 49 -4.51 12.99 -4.52
N VAL A 50 -4.92 13.89 -5.42
CA VAL A 50 -6.33 14.15 -5.71
C VAL A 50 -7.09 12.92 -6.21
N PHE A 51 -6.38 11.88 -6.68
CA PHE A 51 -6.95 10.61 -7.12
C PHE A 51 -7.04 9.55 -6.01
N LEU A 52 -6.53 9.84 -4.82
CA LEU A 52 -6.66 8.96 -3.67
C LEU A 52 -8.11 8.97 -3.17
N LEU A 53 -8.56 7.82 -2.64
CA LEU A 53 -9.91 7.71 -2.11
C LEU A 53 -10.09 8.60 -0.88
N ASN A 54 -11.27 9.20 -0.77
CA ASN A 54 -11.65 10.07 0.34
C ASN A 54 -11.58 9.28 1.68
N PRO A 55 -10.79 9.72 2.68
CA PRO A 55 -10.66 9.05 3.98
C PRO A 55 -11.99 8.82 4.70
N PHE A 56 -12.96 9.72 4.54
CA PHE A 56 -14.27 9.62 5.21
C PHE A 56 -15.20 8.54 4.63
N LEU A 57 -14.75 7.83 3.58
CA LEU A 57 -15.38 6.59 3.14
C LEU A 57 -15.00 5.40 4.02
N LEU A 58 -13.88 5.48 4.76
CA LEU A 58 -13.54 4.52 5.80
C LEU A 58 -14.52 4.70 6.98
N PRO A 59 -15.09 3.60 7.50
CA PRO A 59 -16.08 3.71 8.57
C PRO A 59 -15.45 4.22 9.88
N ASP A 60 -16.23 5.01 10.61
CA ASP A 60 -15.89 5.68 11.88
C ASP A 60 -14.69 6.65 11.80
N MET A 61 -14.26 7.05 10.61
CA MET A 61 -13.15 8.01 10.45
C MET A 61 -13.47 9.37 11.09
N ASP A 62 -14.70 9.86 10.91
CA ASP A 62 -15.21 11.07 11.56
C ASP A 62 -15.24 10.94 13.09
N LEU A 63 -15.75 9.83 13.63
CA LEU A 63 -15.77 9.56 15.07
C LEU A 63 -14.35 9.52 15.67
N ALA A 64 -13.40 8.93 14.95
CA ALA A 64 -12.01 8.88 15.37
C ALA A 64 -11.37 10.28 15.41
N VAL A 65 -11.60 11.09 14.38
CA VAL A 65 -11.14 12.49 14.34
C VAL A 65 -11.74 13.27 15.50
N GLU A 66 -13.05 13.21 15.72
CA GLU A 66 -13.71 13.89 16.83
C GLU A 66 -13.11 13.50 18.18
N ARG A 67 -12.91 12.20 18.42
CA ARG A 67 -12.38 11.71 19.69
C ARG A 67 -10.92 12.09 19.91
N ILE A 68 -10.08 12.01 18.87
CA ILE A 68 -8.67 12.42 18.92
C ILE A 68 -8.57 13.92 19.19
N MET A 69 -9.34 14.74 18.47
CA MET A 69 -9.34 16.19 18.67
C MET A 69 -9.85 16.56 20.07
N SER A 70 -10.86 15.85 20.59
CA SER A 70 -11.29 15.99 21.99
C SER A 70 -10.19 15.63 22.99
N ALA A 71 -9.39 14.60 22.71
CA ALA A 71 -8.28 14.19 23.57
C ALA A 71 -7.14 15.22 23.61
N ILE A 72 -6.88 15.86 22.47
CA ILE A 72 -5.91 16.95 22.39
C ILE A 72 -6.44 18.19 23.14
N GLY A 73 -7.75 18.44 23.04
CA GLY A 73 -8.43 19.52 23.75
C GLY A 73 -8.18 20.89 23.12
N GLU A 74 -8.36 21.93 23.93
CA GLU A 74 -8.13 23.31 23.48
C GLU A 74 -6.66 23.52 23.11
N MET A 75 -6.40 24.31 22.06
CA MET A 75 -5.06 24.68 21.64
C MET A 75 -4.84 26.19 21.77
N LYS A 76 -3.61 26.60 22.05
CA LYS A 76 -3.16 27.99 21.97
C LYS A 76 -1.94 28.11 21.08
N GLU A 77 -1.78 29.28 20.48
CA GLU A 77 -0.54 29.65 19.80
C GLU A 77 0.58 29.85 20.83
N ALA A 78 1.71 29.18 20.62
CA ALA A 78 2.93 29.30 21.39
C ALA A 78 3.95 30.21 20.71
N GLU A 79 5.08 30.51 21.37
CA GLU A 79 6.17 31.25 20.76
C GLU A 79 6.63 30.57 19.45
N GLY A 80 6.70 31.33 18.36
CA GLY A 80 7.02 30.81 17.04
C GLY A 80 5.82 30.44 16.16
N GLY A 81 4.58 30.67 16.63
CA GLY A 81 3.36 30.50 15.82
C GLY A 81 2.83 29.07 15.75
N LEU A 82 3.38 28.16 16.56
CA LEU A 82 2.95 26.76 16.62
C LEU A 82 1.76 26.60 17.57
N LEU A 83 0.78 25.77 17.19
CA LEU A 83 -0.32 25.39 18.06
C LEU A 83 0.14 24.36 19.09
N GLN A 84 -0.27 24.54 20.35
CA GLN A 84 0.04 23.66 21.46
C GLN A 84 -1.20 23.38 22.30
N ALA A 85 -1.40 22.12 22.66
CA ALA A 85 -2.50 21.66 23.48
C ALA A 85 -2.49 22.26 24.90
N ILE A 86 -3.67 22.46 25.48
CA ILE A 86 -3.88 22.95 26.83
C ILE A 86 -4.54 21.84 27.64
N SER A 87 -3.76 21.23 28.54
CA SER A 87 -4.22 20.12 29.40
C SER A 87 -4.81 18.95 28.61
N PRO A 88 -4.05 18.38 27.64
CA PRO A 88 -4.52 17.23 26.89
C PRO A 88 -4.81 16.04 27.81
N GLU A 89 -5.69 15.16 27.37
CA GLU A 89 -5.91 13.86 27.98
C GLU A 89 -4.64 13.00 27.95
N LYS A 90 -4.58 11.98 28.81
CA LYS A 90 -3.51 10.98 28.76
C LYS A 90 -3.84 9.93 27.71
N ILE A 91 -2.99 9.84 26.70
CA ILE A 91 -3.17 8.99 25.53
C ILE A 91 -2.11 7.89 25.53
N MET A 92 -2.51 6.67 25.18
CA MET A 92 -1.60 5.56 24.91
C MET A 92 -1.77 5.09 23.47
N ILE A 93 -0.66 4.96 22.73
CA ILE A 93 -0.65 4.37 21.39
C ILE A 93 -0.07 2.96 21.50
N VAL A 94 -0.84 1.97 21.06
CA VAL A 94 -0.48 0.56 21.07
C VAL A 94 -0.21 0.10 19.64
N GLY A 95 1.04 -0.22 19.33
CA GLY A 95 1.48 -0.61 17.98
C GLY A 95 1.97 -2.06 17.88
N ASP A 96 2.27 -2.53 16.66
CA ASP A 96 3.01 -3.78 16.43
C ASP A 96 4.53 -3.57 16.35
N ARG A 97 5.27 -4.68 16.41
CA ARG A 97 6.73 -4.80 16.35
C ARG A 97 7.29 -4.82 14.93
N ASP A 98 6.46 -4.95 13.91
CA ASP A 98 6.94 -4.99 12.53
C ASP A 98 6.96 -3.59 11.90
N ALA A 99 7.46 -3.47 10.67
CA ALA A 99 7.62 -2.18 10.03
C ALA A 99 6.30 -1.46 9.74
N ASP A 100 5.18 -2.17 9.49
CA ASP A 100 3.88 -1.50 9.28
C ASP A 100 3.39 -0.91 10.61
N GLY A 101 3.40 -1.69 11.69
CA GLY A 101 3.04 -1.21 13.02
C GLY A 101 3.95 -0.12 13.57
N ILE A 102 5.28 -0.26 13.40
CA ILE A 102 6.26 0.74 13.85
C ILE A 102 6.06 2.07 13.10
N THR A 103 5.89 2.03 11.77
CA THR A 103 5.71 3.25 10.97
C THR A 103 4.34 3.90 11.23
N SER A 104 3.29 3.11 11.41
CA SER A 104 1.96 3.57 11.84
C SER A 104 2.01 4.28 13.20
N THR A 105 2.69 3.67 14.17
CA THR A 105 2.89 4.26 15.51
C THR A 105 3.66 5.56 15.42
N ALA A 106 4.74 5.60 14.65
CA ALA A 106 5.54 6.80 14.47
C ALA A 106 4.69 7.95 13.89
N MET A 107 3.87 7.70 12.87
CA MET A 107 3.03 8.72 12.24
C MET A 107 2.01 9.35 13.20
N ILE A 108 1.25 8.52 13.94
CA ILE A 108 0.27 9.05 14.91
C ILE A 108 0.99 9.73 16.08
N ALA A 109 2.11 9.19 16.56
CA ALA A 109 2.87 9.80 17.64
C ALA A 109 3.43 11.17 17.24
N ASP A 110 4.01 11.29 16.04
CA ASP A 110 4.55 12.57 15.52
C ASP A 110 3.45 13.63 15.42
N TYR A 111 2.22 13.25 15.00
CA TYR A 111 1.06 14.16 15.01
C TYR A 111 0.77 14.73 16.40
N PHE A 112 0.75 13.90 17.45
CA PHE A 112 0.54 14.37 18.82
C PHE A 112 1.69 15.25 19.32
N LEU A 113 2.94 14.86 19.03
CA LEU A 113 4.13 15.61 19.43
C LEU A 113 4.16 17.01 18.81
N ASP A 114 3.71 17.16 17.56
CA ASP A 114 3.61 18.46 16.88
C ASP A 114 2.64 19.43 17.58
N TYR A 115 1.68 18.91 18.36
CA TYR A 115 0.78 19.70 19.20
C TYR A 115 1.18 19.73 20.69
N GLY A 116 2.38 19.24 21.03
CA GLY A 116 2.91 19.23 22.40
C GLY A 116 2.28 18.17 23.31
N VAL A 117 1.64 17.15 22.73
CA VAL A 117 1.08 16.03 23.47
C VAL A 117 2.07 14.86 23.39
N GLU A 118 2.55 14.39 24.53
CA GLU A 118 3.44 13.23 24.61
C GLU A 118 2.64 11.95 24.93
N PRO A 119 2.28 11.13 23.92
CA PRO A 119 1.57 9.87 24.17
C PRO A 119 2.50 8.82 24.78
N ILE A 120 1.91 7.91 25.56
CA ILE A 120 2.60 6.69 26.01
C ILE A 120 2.67 5.72 24.82
N LEU A 121 3.88 5.39 24.37
CA LEU A 121 4.09 4.46 23.24
C LEU A 121 4.31 3.05 23.76
N ARG A 122 3.46 2.10 23.35
CA ARG A 122 3.53 0.70 23.79
C ARG A 122 3.58 -0.26 22.60
N LEU A 123 4.76 -0.81 22.34
CA LEU A 123 4.98 -1.90 21.39
C LEU A 123 5.33 -3.18 22.17
N PRO A 124 5.00 -4.38 21.66
CA PRO A 124 5.29 -5.64 22.35
C PRO A 124 6.80 -5.89 22.45
N GLN A 125 7.28 -6.11 23.68
CA GLN A 125 8.70 -6.29 24.01
C GLN A 125 9.07 -7.77 24.15
N GLY A 126 10.27 -8.15 23.72
CA GLY A 126 10.75 -9.53 23.80
C GLY A 126 9.76 -10.55 23.22
N ASP A 127 9.27 -11.42 24.09
CA ASP A 127 8.36 -12.51 23.75
C ASP A 127 6.88 -12.26 24.10
N GLU A 128 6.54 -11.04 24.50
CA GLU A 128 5.18 -10.63 24.83
C GLU A 128 4.18 -10.94 23.70
N ALA A 129 2.93 -11.17 24.12
CA ALA A 129 1.79 -11.23 23.21
C ALA A 129 1.67 -9.91 22.45
N TYR A 130 1.23 -10.00 21.20
CA TYR A 130 1.04 -8.84 20.34
C TYR A 130 -0.35 -8.21 20.55
N GLY A 131 -0.45 -6.92 20.25
CA GLY A 131 -1.70 -6.17 20.18
C GLY A 131 -2.24 -5.72 21.53
N LEU A 132 -3.45 -5.19 21.52
CA LEU A 132 -4.15 -4.76 22.72
C LEU A 132 -4.57 -5.98 23.57
N THR A 133 -3.94 -6.13 24.74
CA THR A 133 -4.25 -7.21 25.70
C THR A 133 -4.87 -6.65 26.99
N PRO A 134 -5.57 -7.46 27.79
CA PRO A 134 -6.07 -7.04 29.10
C PRO A 134 -4.95 -6.49 30.02
N MET A 135 -3.73 -7.01 29.89
CA MET A 135 -2.55 -6.50 30.63
C MET A 135 -2.22 -5.06 30.23
N VAL A 136 -2.19 -4.75 28.93
CA VAL A 136 -1.91 -3.40 28.42
C VAL A 136 -3.02 -2.42 28.85
N VAL A 137 -4.28 -2.87 28.84
CA VAL A 137 -5.41 -2.07 29.33
C VAL A 137 -5.29 -1.79 30.83
N GLN A 138 -4.83 -2.77 31.62
CA GLN A 138 -4.58 -2.57 33.05
C GLN A 138 -3.43 -1.57 33.29
N GLU A 139 -2.37 -1.62 32.47
CA GLU A 139 -1.26 -0.65 32.48
C GLU A 139 -1.76 0.77 32.18
N ALA A 140 -2.60 0.91 31.15
CA ALA A 140 -3.24 2.17 30.77
C ALA A 140 -4.09 2.74 31.92
N PHE A 141 -4.93 1.91 32.56
CA PHE A 141 -5.71 2.32 33.72
C PHE A 141 -4.83 2.81 34.87
N ASN A 142 -3.77 2.06 35.21
CA ASN A 142 -2.87 2.40 36.31
C ASN A 142 -2.09 3.71 36.07
N THR A 143 -1.90 4.09 34.81
CA THR A 143 -1.21 5.34 34.42
C THR A 143 -2.16 6.53 34.21
N GLY A 144 -3.47 6.30 34.33
CA GLY A 144 -4.52 7.31 34.17
C GLY A 144 -4.82 7.66 32.72
N VAL A 145 -4.54 6.75 31.78
CA VAL A 145 -4.90 6.90 30.37
C VAL A 145 -6.42 6.87 30.21
N THR A 146 -6.93 7.76 29.38
CA THR A 146 -8.37 7.87 29.06
C THR A 146 -8.68 7.52 27.61
N LEU A 147 -7.66 7.50 26.74
CA LEU A 147 -7.76 7.10 25.34
C LEU A 147 -6.63 6.15 24.95
N ILE A 148 -6.99 4.98 24.43
CA ILE A 148 -6.08 4.04 23.77
C ILE A 148 -6.29 4.14 22.25
N ILE A 149 -5.20 4.27 21.50
CA ILE A 149 -5.20 4.20 20.04
C ILE A 149 -4.39 2.98 19.62
N CYS A 150 -5.06 1.99 19.05
CA CYS A 150 -4.42 0.82 18.46
C CYS A 150 -4.09 1.11 17.00
N VAL A 151 -2.85 0.82 16.60
CA VAL A 151 -2.40 0.90 15.21
C VAL A 151 -1.81 -0.44 14.78
N ASP A 152 -2.24 -0.94 13.64
CA ASP A 152 -1.84 -2.25 13.13
C ASP A 152 -2.12 -3.39 14.11
N ASN A 153 -3.18 -3.26 14.90
CA ASN A 153 -3.70 -4.28 15.80
C ASN A 153 -5.09 -3.90 16.30
N GLY A 154 -5.75 -4.83 16.98
CA GLY A 154 -6.98 -4.56 17.72
C GLY A 154 -8.24 -5.17 17.10
N SER A 155 -8.23 -5.57 15.82
CA SER A 155 -9.41 -6.14 15.13
C SER A 155 -10.01 -7.40 15.80
N SER A 156 -9.26 -8.05 16.69
CA SER A 156 -9.70 -9.24 17.44
C SER A 156 -9.56 -9.09 18.96
N ALA A 157 -9.31 -7.87 19.48
CA ALA A 157 -8.99 -7.62 20.89
C ALA A 157 -10.23 -7.56 21.83
N TYR A 158 -11.19 -8.46 21.66
CA TYR A 158 -12.49 -8.43 22.35
C TYR A 158 -12.40 -8.34 23.87
N GLU A 159 -11.56 -9.17 24.50
CA GLU A 159 -11.43 -9.19 25.96
C GLU A 159 -10.81 -7.90 26.51
N ALA A 160 -9.81 -7.37 25.79
CA ALA A 160 -9.13 -6.14 26.18
C ALA A 160 -10.07 -4.93 26.03
N VAL A 161 -10.81 -4.85 24.93
CA VAL A 161 -11.83 -3.81 24.70
C VAL A 161 -12.92 -3.84 25.79
N ALA A 162 -13.41 -5.03 26.14
CA ALA A 162 -14.39 -5.17 27.22
C ALA A 162 -13.85 -4.70 28.59
N LEU A 163 -12.55 -4.91 28.85
CA LEU A 163 -11.90 -4.40 30.06
C LEU A 163 -11.70 -2.87 30.01
N ALA A 164 -11.31 -2.32 28.87
CA ALA A 164 -11.12 -0.88 28.68
C ALA A 164 -12.42 -0.12 28.95
N LYS A 165 -13.53 -0.65 28.44
CA LYS A 165 -14.88 -0.11 28.72
C LYS A 165 -15.23 -0.12 30.21
N LYS A 166 -14.87 -1.17 30.96
CA LYS A 166 -15.07 -1.21 32.43
C LYS A 166 -14.26 -0.14 33.15
N PHE A 167 -13.10 0.21 32.61
CA PHE A 167 -12.24 1.27 33.13
C PHE A 167 -12.57 2.67 32.59
N SER A 168 -13.62 2.80 31.77
CA SER A 168 -13.98 4.06 31.10
C SER A 168 -12.82 4.62 30.26
N ILE A 169 -12.08 3.72 29.60
CA ILE A 169 -11.03 4.06 28.65
C ILE A 169 -11.59 3.87 27.25
N ASP A 170 -11.57 4.95 26.47
CA ASP A 170 -11.95 4.92 25.06
C ASP A 170 -10.91 4.17 24.24
N VAL A 171 -11.36 3.49 23.19
CA VAL A 171 -10.48 2.75 22.29
C VAL A 171 -10.78 3.16 20.85
N ILE A 172 -9.74 3.54 20.11
CA ILE A 172 -9.77 3.75 18.67
C ILE A 172 -8.86 2.71 18.02
N ILE A 173 -9.30 2.09 16.93
CA ILE A 173 -8.55 1.07 16.22
C ILE A 173 -8.32 1.51 14.77
N PHE A 174 -7.06 1.64 14.36
CA PHE A 174 -6.64 1.75 12.96
C PHE A 174 -5.97 0.44 12.53
N ASP A 175 -6.69 -0.38 11.77
CA ASP A 175 -6.24 -1.73 11.43
C ASP A 175 -6.70 -2.12 10.02
N HIS A 176 -6.14 -3.20 9.48
CA HIS A 176 -6.41 -3.72 8.14
C HIS A 176 -6.53 -5.25 8.11
N HIS A 177 -6.29 -5.91 9.25
CA HIS A 177 -6.47 -7.35 9.40
C HIS A 177 -7.91 -7.80 9.17
N ASP A 178 -8.08 -9.11 9.00
CA ASP A 178 -9.42 -9.69 8.84
C ASP A 178 -10.26 -9.46 10.10
N ILE A 179 -11.54 -9.16 9.89
CA ILE A 179 -12.46 -8.76 10.96
C ILE A 179 -13.22 -10.00 11.42
N GLY A 180 -13.30 -10.19 12.74
CA GLY A 180 -14.10 -11.26 13.32
C GLY A 180 -15.61 -11.05 13.13
N GLU A 181 -16.40 -12.11 13.32
CA GLU A 181 -17.86 -12.06 13.13
C GLU A 181 -18.57 -11.15 14.14
N ASN A 182 -18.00 -11.01 15.33
CA ASN A 182 -18.57 -10.17 16.39
C ASN A 182 -18.09 -8.73 16.26
N PRO A 183 -18.97 -7.73 16.42
CA PRO A 183 -18.57 -6.33 16.44
C PRO A 183 -17.74 -6.03 17.69
N LEU A 184 -16.72 -5.18 17.52
CA LEU A 184 -15.97 -4.59 18.63
C LEU A 184 -16.71 -3.36 19.17
N ASP A 185 -16.90 -3.30 20.48
CA ASP A 185 -17.54 -2.19 21.19
C ASP A 185 -16.49 -1.13 21.55
N VAL A 186 -16.03 -0.41 20.53
CA VAL A 186 -15.00 0.63 20.59
C VAL A 186 -15.55 1.98 20.15
N THR A 187 -14.84 3.06 20.46
CA THR A 187 -15.24 4.44 20.11
C THR A 187 -15.19 4.65 18.59
N ALA A 188 -14.18 4.10 17.92
CA ALA A 188 -14.09 4.09 16.46
C ALA A 188 -13.23 2.91 15.97
N PHE A 189 -13.65 2.25 14.89
CA PHE A 189 -12.92 1.13 14.30
C PHE A 189 -12.63 1.33 12.80
N ILE A 190 -11.52 1.97 12.47
CA ILE A 190 -11.15 2.22 11.08
C ILE A 190 -10.47 0.98 10.51
N ASN A 191 -11.18 0.27 9.64
CA ASN A 191 -10.64 -0.83 8.86
C ASN A 191 -11.32 -0.89 7.47
N PRO A 192 -10.55 -0.90 6.37
CA PRO A 192 -11.10 -0.85 5.01
C PRO A 192 -11.95 -2.08 4.65
N LYS A 193 -11.82 -3.19 5.37
CA LYS A 193 -12.61 -4.42 5.16
C LYS A 193 -13.99 -4.39 5.85
N ARG A 194 -14.33 -3.34 6.60
CA ARG A 194 -15.62 -3.23 7.32
C ARG A 194 -16.80 -2.92 6.41
N ASN A 195 -16.57 -2.31 5.25
CA ASN A 195 -17.65 -1.97 4.32
C ASN A 195 -17.18 -1.94 2.86
N ASP A 196 -18.13 -1.93 1.94
CA ASP A 196 -17.87 -1.83 0.50
C ASP A 196 -17.82 -0.38 -0.01
N ARG A 197 -18.03 0.63 0.85
CA ARG A 197 -17.97 2.05 0.48
C ARG A 197 -16.52 2.47 0.21
N TYR A 198 -15.57 1.88 0.92
CA TYR A 198 -14.14 2.05 0.65
C TYR A 198 -13.66 0.94 -0.28
N GLN A 199 -13.47 1.27 -1.56
CA GLN A 199 -13.24 0.26 -2.61
C GLN A 199 -11.90 -0.49 -2.49
N ASN A 200 -10.88 0.12 -1.85
CA ASN A 200 -9.59 -0.54 -1.67
C ASN A 200 -9.48 -1.20 -0.29
N GLN A 201 -9.73 -2.50 -0.25
CA GLN A 201 -9.66 -3.31 0.97
C GLN A 201 -8.24 -3.78 1.33
N GLN A 202 -7.23 -3.41 0.53
CA GLN A 202 -5.86 -3.92 0.63
C GLN A 202 -4.86 -2.83 1.04
N LEU A 203 -5.29 -1.89 1.88
CA LEU A 203 -4.38 -1.00 2.59
C LEU A 203 -3.60 -1.77 3.65
N SER A 204 -2.39 -1.30 3.97
CA SER A 204 -1.72 -1.63 5.23
C SER A 204 -2.19 -0.66 6.33
N ALA A 205 -1.90 -0.95 7.60
CA ALA A 205 -2.26 -0.07 8.71
C ALA A 205 -1.63 1.32 8.58
N SER A 206 -0.39 1.43 8.09
CA SER A 206 0.28 2.72 7.88
C SER A 206 -0.41 3.55 6.78
N ALA A 207 -0.97 2.92 5.75
CA ALA A 207 -1.79 3.61 4.77
C ALA A 207 -3.15 4.02 5.36
N VAL A 208 -3.76 3.22 6.24
CA VAL A 208 -4.96 3.64 6.99
C VAL A 208 -4.66 4.85 7.89
N VAL A 209 -3.52 4.86 8.57
CA VAL A 209 -3.05 6.00 9.37
C VAL A 209 -2.79 7.22 8.50
N LEU A 210 -2.21 7.07 7.30
CA LEU A 210 -2.05 8.19 6.36
C LEU A 210 -3.41 8.84 6.02
N LYS A 211 -4.46 8.02 5.85
CA LYS A 211 -5.82 8.52 5.63
C LYS A 211 -6.36 9.24 6.87
N ALA A 212 -6.05 8.73 8.07
CA ALA A 212 -6.41 9.39 9.32
C ALA A 212 -5.70 10.74 9.49
N LEU A 213 -4.40 10.83 9.14
CA LEU A 213 -3.66 12.10 9.17
C LEU A 213 -4.29 13.14 8.23
N PHE A 214 -4.72 12.75 7.02
CA PHE A 214 -5.49 13.66 6.17
C PHE A 214 -6.78 14.13 6.85
N ALA A 215 -7.54 13.22 7.46
CA ALA A 215 -8.82 13.56 8.09
C ALA A 215 -8.64 14.48 9.31
N LEU A 216 -7.61 14.23 10.11
CA LEU A 216 -7.20 15.03 11.25
C LEU A 216 -6.75 16.44 10.81
N ASP A 217 -5.85 16.52 9.84
CA ASP A 217 -5.39 17.78 9.24
C ASP A 217 -6.56 18.57 8.63
N PHE A 218 -7.44 17.88 7.89
CA PHE A 218 -8.65 18.47 7.33
C PHE A 218 -9.59 19.03 8.41
N SER A 219 -9.63 18.41 9.59
CA SER A 219 -10.44 18.90 10.72
C SER A 219 -10.05 20.30 11.18
N MET A 220 -8.78 20.67 11.00
CA MET A 220 -8.25 21.99 11.34
C MET A 220 -8.61 23.08 10.32
N THR A 221 -9.23 22.72 9.19
CA THR A 221 -9.60 23.68 8.13
C THR A 221 -10.90 24.43 8.42
N GLY A 222 -11.72 23.95 9.37
CA GLY A 222 -13.06 24.47 9.66
C GLY A 222 -14.16 23.97 8.70
N ALA A 223 -13.83 23.07 7.77
CA ALA A 223 -14.80 22.43 6.87
C ALA A 223 -15.25 21.04 7.33
N PHE A 224 -14.60 20.47 8.36
CA PHE A 224 -14.96 19.16 8.91
C PHE A 224 -16.33 19.18 9.59
N ASN A 225 -17.14 18.17 9.28
CA ASN A 225 -18.55 18.03 9.67
C ASN A 225 -19.45 19.22 9.32
N ARG A 226 -18.98 20.13 8.46
CA ARG A 226 -19.79 21.20 7.90
C ARG A 226 -20.62 20.69 6.74
N TYR A 227 -21.87 21.12 6.67
CA TYR A 227 -22.79 20.81 5.58
C TYR A 227 -22.71 21.94 4.55
N ASP A 228 -21.96 21.68 3.47
CA ASP A 228 -21.80 22.63 2.37
C ASP A 228 -22.72 22.26 1.21
N VAL A 229 -23.09 23.26 0.40
CA VAL A 229 -23.86 23.04 -0.82
C VAL A 229 -23.11 23.51 -2.04
N LEU A 230 -22.92 22.62 -3.02
CA LEU A 230 -22.42 22.99 -4.35
C LEU A 230 -23.62 23.21 -5.28
N LEU A 231 -23.77 24.43 -5.80
CA LEU A 231 -24.85 24.80 -6.71
C LEU A 231 -24.33 25.00 -8.13
N TYR A 232 -25.08 24.49 -9.11
CA TYR A 232 -24.82 24.77 -10.51
C TYR A 232 -26.12 24.82 -11.31
N ALA A 233 -26.33 25.91 -12.04
CA ALA A 233 -27.40 26.07 -13.02
C ALA A 233 -26.87 25.91 -14.45
N SER A 234 -27.75 25.47 -15.35
CA SER A 234 -27.57 25.48 -16.80
C SER A 234 -28.89 25.86 -17.47
N GLU A 235 -28.82 26.55 -18.60
CA GLU A 235 -30.01 26.94 -19.39
C GLU A 235 -30.31 25.86 -20.43
N LEU A 236 -31.54 25.33 -20.40
CA LEU A 236 -32.06 24.33 -21.33
C LEU A 236 -32.84 24.95 -22.50
N GLY A 237 -33.23 26.22 -22.38
CA GLY A 237 -34.00 27.01 -23.35
C GLY A 237 -34.47 28.32 -22.72
N GLU A 238 -35.19 29.16 -23.48
CA GLU A 238 -35.68 30.45 -22.96
C GLU A 238 -36.48 30.25 -21.68
N ASN A 239 -36.02 30.84 -20.58
CA ASN A 239 -36.61 30.69 -19.25
C ASN A 239 -36.74 29.22 -18.80
N HIS A 240 -35.89 28.30 -19.23
CA HIS A 240 -35.89 26.92 -18.75
C HIS A 240 -34.51 26.58 -18.22
N TYR A 241 -34.43 26.25 -16.94
CA TYR A 241 -33.18 26.05 -16.22
C TYR A 241 -33.12 24.65 -15.61
N GLN A 242 -31.95 24.04 -15.65
CA GLN A 242 -31.64 22.89 -14.82
C GLN A 242 -30.68 23.33 -13.72
N VAL A 243 -31.08 23.12 -12.47
CA VAL A 243 -30.27 23.38 -11.28
C VAL A 243 -29.92 22.04 -10.64
N ILE A 244 -28.65 21.86 -10.30
CA ILE A 244 -28.20 20.77 -9.45
C ILE A 244 -27.66 21.36 -8.15
N ALA A 245 -28.15 20.82 -7.03
CA ALA A 245 -27.64 21.11 -5.70
C ALA A 245 -27.05 19.82 -5.11
N LEU A 246 -25.81 19.91 -4.62
CA LEU A 246 -25.09 18.80 -3.99
C LEU A 246 -24.83 19.16 -2.54
N GLU A 247 -25.36 18.40 -1.60
CA GLU A 247 -24.96 18.50 -0.20
C GLU A 247 -23.67 17.72 -0.02
N VAL A 248 -22.64 18.38 0.48
CA VAL A 248 -21.32 17.80 0.69
C VAL A 248 -20.95 17.92 2.16
N VAL A 249 -20.58 16.80 2.76
CA VAL A 249 -20.06 16.72 4.14
C VAL A 249 -18.79 15.89 4.07
N ASN A 250 -17.71 16.38 4.65
CA ASN A 250 -16.43 15.66 4.68
C ASN A 250 -15.98 15.20 3.29
N LEU A 251 -16.10 16.11 2.31
CA LEU A 251 -15.72 15.89 0.91
C LEU A 251 -16.50 14.75 0.19
N GLU A 252 -17.62 14.31 0.77
CA GLU A 252 -18.52 13.31 0.19
C GLU A 252 -19.89 13.91 -0.11
N ILE A 253 -20.43 13.60 -1.29
CA ILE A 253 -21.80 13.94 -1.65
C ILE A 253 -22.76 13.10 -0.80
N ARG A 254 -23.54 13.75 0.06
CA ARG A 254 -24.55 13.11 0.92
C ARG A 254 -25.91 13.03 0.24
N SER A 255 -26.29 14.07 -0.47
CA SER A 255 -27.55 14.13 -1.21
C SER A 255 -27.40 14.96 -2.48
N VAL A 256 -28.21 14.62 -3.49
CA VAL A 256 -28.25 15.29 -4.79
C VAL A 256 -29.69 15.69 -5.06
N LEU A 257 -29.91 16.97 -5.33
CA LEU A 257 -31.21 17.52 -5.68
C LEU A 257 -31.16 18.08 -7.11
N PRO A 258 -31.55 17.30 -8.13
CA PRO A 258 -31.67 17.78 -9.50
C PRO A 258 -33.07 18.38 -9.72
N ILE A 259 -33.14 19.62 -10.16
CA ILE A 259 -34.40 20.33 -10.37
C ILE A 259 -34.41 20.99 -11.76
N THR A 260 -35.56 20.93 -12.42
CA THR A 260 -35.82 21.65 -13.66
C THR A 260 -36.88 22.71 -13.40
N LEU A 261 -36.56 23.97 -13.72
CA LEU A 261 -37.37 25.15 -13.46
C LEU A 261 -37.75 25.82 -14.78
N ASN A 262 -39.03 26.15 -14.93
CA ASN A 262 -39.55 26.94 -16.06
C ASN A 262 -39.89 28.34 -15.52
N GLY A 263 -39.38 29.41 -16.11
CA GLY A 263 -39.49 30.79 -15.61
C GLY A 263 -40.89 31.42 -15.75
N SER A 264 -41.93 30.65 -16.07
CA SER A 264 -43.32 31.10 -16.11
C SER A 264 -44.05 30.75 -14.79
N SER A 265 -44.18 31.73 -13.90
CA SER A 265 -44.87 31.65 -12.59
C SER A 265 -46.15 30.80 -12.60
N SER A 266 -46.10 29.66 -11.91
CA SER A 266 -47.23 28.77 -11.59
C SER A 266 -46.95 28.14 -10.23
N ASP A 267 -47.98 27.79 -9.45
CA ASP A 267 -47.87 27.30 -8.06
C ASP A 267 -46.88 26.12 -7.87
N ARG A 268 -46.62 25.35 -8.93
CA ARG A 268 -45.66 24.24 -8.89
C ARG A 268 -44.19 24.70 -8.79
N LEU A 269 -43.88 25.90 -9.32
CA LEU A 269 -42.54 26.49 -9.29
C LEU A 269 -42.15 26.99 -7.90
N ASP A 270 -43.12 27.46 -7.12
CA ASP A 270 -42.86 27.87 -5.74
C ASP A 270 -42.45 26.66 -4.90
N SER A 271 -43.07 25.49 -5.11
CA SER A 271 -42.71 24.27 -4.37
C SER A 271 -41.30 23.72 -4.69
N GLU A 272 -40.84 23.78 -5.95
CA GLU A 272 -39.50 23.32 -6.31
C GLU A 272 -38.41 24.32 -5.90
N ARG A 273 -38.71 25.62 -5.96
CA ARG A 273 -37.82 26.68 -5.44
C ARG A 273 -37.70 26.59 -3.93
N GLU A 274 -38.81 26.36 -3.23
CA GLU A 274 -38.84 26.20 -1.77
C GLU A 274 -37.99 24.99 -1.33
N LYS A 275 -38.01 23.88 -2.08
CA LYS A 275 -37.10 22.75 -1.83
C LYS A 275 -35.62 23.14 -1.90
N ILE A 276 -35.23 23.95 -2.88
CA ILE A 276 -33.82 24.42 -2.99
C ILE A 276 -33.49 25.35 -1.83
N ILE A 277 -34.38 26.28 -1.50
CA ILE A 277 -34.20 27.21 -0.37
C ILE A 277 -33.99 26.42 0.92
N GLN A 278 -34.86 25.45 1.22
CA GLN A 278 -34.71 24.55 2.38
C GLN A 278 -33.41 23.73 2.32
N PHE A 279 -32.97 23.34 1.12
CA PHE A 279 -31.73 22.59 0.92
C PHE A 279 -30.46 23.42 1.18
N VAL A 280 -30.50 24.75 1.01
CA VAL A 280 -29.34 25.64 1.18
C VAL A 280 -29.37 26.43 2.49
N GLU A 281 -30.50 26.48 3.19
CA GLU A 281 -30.68 27.30 4.38
C GLU A 281 -29.65 26.96 5.48
N GLY A 282 -28.94 27.99 5.96
CA GLY A 282 -27.93 27.86 7.02
C GLY A 282 -26.61 27.20 6.60
N ARG A 283 -26.37 27.01 5.30
CA ARG A 283 -25.21 26.30 4.76
C ARG A 283 -24.32 27.21 3.92
N GLU A 284 -23.04 26.91 3.85
CA GLU A 284 -22.12 27.59 2.94
C GLU A 284 -22.40 27.13 1.50
N ILE A 285 -22.57 28.10 0.60
CA ILE A 285 -22.90 27.84 -0.80
C ILE A 285 -21.67 28.07 -1.66
N PHE A 286 -21.30 27.09 -2.48
CA PHE A 286 -20.21 27.16 -3.43
C PHE A 286 -20.71 27.04 -4.86
N ILE A 287 -20.16 27.85 -5.76
CA ILE A 287 -20.46 27.83 -7.20
C ILE A 287 -19.17 27.79 -8.02
N TYR A 288 -19.29 27.54 -9.32
CA TYR A 288 -18.20 27.63 -10.28
C TYR A 288 -18.69 28.29 -11.57
N GLY A 289 -18.01 29.33 -12.02
CA GLY A 289 -18.42 30.14 -13.18
C GLY A 289 -18.61 31.64 -12.86
N GLY A 290 -18.20 32.08 -11.67
CA GLY A 290 -18.24 33.49 -11.27
C GLY A 290 -19.60 34.16 -11.38
N LYS A 291 -19.57 35.44 -11.77
CA LYS A 291 -20.76 36.31 -11.83
C LYS A 291 -21.83 35.79 -12.79
N GLU A 292 -21.43 35.12 -13.86
CA GLU A 292 -22.39 34.56 -14.83
C GLU A 292 -23.21 33.45 -14.18
N GLN A 293 -22.55 32.57 -13.43
CA GLN A 293 -23.22 31.48 -12.75
C GLN A 293 -24.13 31.95 -11.61
N ALA A 294 -23.67 32.92 -10.82
CA ALA A 294 -24.50 33.55 -9.79
C ALA A 294 -25.76 34.19 -10.40
N LYS A 295 -25.61 34.92 -11.52
CA LYS A 295 -26.74 35.54 -12.24
C LYS A 295 -27.73 34.48 -12.75
N LEU A 296 -27.23 33.37 -13.32
CA LEU A 296 -28.07 32.30 -13.83
C LEU A 296 -28.87 31.61 -12.71
N LEU A 297 -28.21 31.36 -11.57
CA LEU A 297 -28.87 30.84 -10.37
C LEU A 297 -29.93 31.81 -9.85
N SER A 298 -29.65 33.11 -9.78
CA SER A 298 -30.64 34.11 -9.36
C SER A 298 -31.87 34.15 -10.29
N LEU A 299 -31.66 34.04 -11.61
CA LEU A 299 -32.75 33.96 -12.57
C LEU A 299 -33.59 32.68 -12.41
N ALA A 300 -32.93 31.54 -12.21
CA ALA A 300 -33.60 30.26 -12.03
C ALA A 300 -34.44 30.24 -10.73
N LEU A 301 -33.84 30.68 -9.62
CA LEU A 301 -34.44 30.62 -8.28
C LEU A 301 -35.37 31.79 -7.98
N GLY A 302 -35.23 32.92 -8.68
CA GLY A 302 -36.02 34.13 -8.43
C GLY A 302 -35.59 34.91 -7.18
N VAL A 303 -34.42 34.62 -6.62
CA VAL A 303 -33.83 35.25 -5.43
C VAL A 303 -32.35 35.48 -5.66
N ASP A 304 -31.76 36.48 -5.00
CA ASP A 304 -30.31 36.69 -5.08
C ASP A 304 -29.55 35.58 -4.36
N VAL A 305 -28.57 34.99 -5.06
CA VAL A 305 -27.71 33.93 -4.52
C VAL A 305 -26.35 34.51 -4.13
N PHE A 306 -26.06 34.49 -2.83
CA PHE A 306 -24.75 34.79 -2.28
C PHE A 306 -23.97 33.48 -2.08
N ALA A 307 -22.84 33.34 -2.77
CA ALA A 307 -22.06 32.11 -2.77
C ALA A 307 -20.56 32.40 -2.92
N HIS A 308 -19.73 31.47 -2.44
CA HIS A 308 -18.30 31.45 -2.71
C HIS A 308 -18.04 30.95 -4.13
N ASP A 309 -17.34 31.74 -4.94
CA ASP A 309 -16.93 31.32 -6.27
C ASP A 309 -15.61 30.56 -6.22
N MET A 310 -15.69 29.25 -6.44
CA MET A 310 -14.52 28.39 -6.50
C MET A 310 -13.61 28.77 -7.68
N GLN A 311 -14.14 29.33 -8.77
CA GLN A 311 -13.33 29.68 -9.94
C GLN A 311 -12.34 30.80 -9.64
N GLU A 312 -12.79 31.88 -8.98
CA GLU A 312 -11.94 32.98 -8.52
C GLU A 312 -10.82 32.50 -7.60
N GLN A 313 -11.15 31.64 -6.63
CA GLN A 313 -10.16 31.12 -5.68
C GLN A 313 -9.17 30.17 -6.35
N LEU A 314 -9.66 29.26 -7.21
CA LEU A 314 -8.83 28.32 -7.96
C LEU A 314 -8.01 29.02 -9.05
N GLN A 315 -8.37 30.21 -9.52
CA GLN A 315 -7.57 30.94 -10.51
C GLN A 315 -6.17 31.26 -9.99
N ASN A 316 -6.04 31.55 -8.69
CA ASN A 316 -4.75 31.83 -8.06
C ASN A 316 -3.91 30.56 -7.86
N LEU A 317 -4.56 29.42 -7.61
CA LEU A 317 -3.90 28.15 -7.31
C LEU A 317 -3.59 27.34 -8.57
N TYR A 318 -4.53 27.34 -9.52
CA TYR A 318 -4.53 26.56 -10.75
C TYR A 318 -5.06 27.39 -11.95
N PRO A 319 -4.30 28.39 -12.43
CA PRO A 319 -4.75 29.30 -13.50
C PRO A 319 -5.21 28.56 -14.77
N GLY A 320 -4.56 27.46 -15.11
CA GLY A 320 -4.87 26.64 -16.28
C GLY A 320 -6.20 25.89 -16.19
N LEU A 321 -6.71 25.63 -14.97
CA LEU A 321 -8.03 25.03 -14.76
C LEU A 321 -9.14 26.09 -14.74
N ALA A 322 -8.89 27.23 -14.09
CA ALA A 322 -9.90 28.27 -13.89
C ALA A 322 -10.35 28.97 -15.18
N GLN A 323 -9.62 28.83 -16.29
CA GLN A 323 -10.01 29.42 -17.58
C GLN A 323 -11.14 28.66 -18.31
N TYR A 324 -11.49 27.45 -17.87
CA TYR A 324 -12.44 26.59 -18.58
C TYR A 324 -13.80 26.58 -17.89
N SER A 325 -14.87 26.53 -18.68
CA SER A 325 -16.19 26.20 -18.15
C SER A 325 -16.22 24.76 -17.59
N LEU A 326 -17.21 24.45 -16.73
CA LEU A 326 -17.34 23.10 -16.15
C LEU A 326 -17.49 22.01 -17.22
N ILE A 327 -18.23 22.29 -18.31
CA ILE A 327 -18.39 21.38 -19.45
C ILE A 327 -17.07 21.20 -20.21
N GLU A 328 -16.28 22.27 -20.38
CA GLU A 328 -14.96 22.15 -20.99
C GLU A 328 -13.98 21.37 -20.13
N LEU A 329 -14.01 21.56 -18.81
CA LEU A 329 -13.20 20.77 -17.88
C LEU A 329 -13.49 19.28 -18.03
N ILE A 330 -14.77 18.89 -18.12
CA ILE A 330 -15.17 17.50 -18.35
C ILE A 330 -14.60 16.95 -19.66
N LYS A 331 -14.59 17.77 -20.73
CA LYS A 331 -14.10 17.34 -22.05
C LYS A 331 -12.59 17.34 -22.19
N LYS A 332 -11.88 18.27 -21.52
CA LYS A 332 -10.45 18.52 -21.73
C LYS A 332 -9.55 17.93 -20.64
N SER A 333 -10.06 17.69 -19.43
CA SER A 333 -9.24 17.19 -18.33
C SER A 333 -9.01 15.68 -18.44
N LYS A 334 -7.75 15.26 -18.29
CA LYS A 334 -7.37 13.84 -18.20
C LYS A 334 -8.13 13.10 -17.12
N PHE A 335 -8.50 13.75 -16.01
CA PHE A 335 -9.26 13.13 -14.93
C PHE A 335 -10.54 12.46 -15.42
N PHE A 336 -11.32 13.14 -16.28
CA PHE A 336 -12.57 12.59 -16.78
C PHE A 336 -12.38 11.58 -17.90
N SER A 337 -11.21 11.53 -18.55
CA SER A 337 -10.89 10.49 -19.53
C SER A 337 -10.86 9.09 -18.91
N TYR A 338 -10.59 9.01 -17.61
CA TYR A 338 -10.59 7.76 -16.83
C TYR A 338 -11.97 7.36 -16.29
N LYS A 339 -13.01 8.19 -16.47
CA LYS A 339 -14.39 7.83 -16.10
C LYS A 339 -15.14 7.33 -17.33
N GLU A 340 -15.94 6.27 -17.17
CA GLU A 340 -16.82 5.79 -18.26
C GLU A 340 -17.91 6.81 -18.59
N HIS A 341 -18.52 7.39 -17.54
CA HIS A 341 -19.62 8.35 -17.65
C HIS A 341 -19.36 9.60 -16.78
N PRO A 342 -18.53 10.55 -17.25
CA PRO A 342 -18.29 11.81 -16.53
C PRO A 342 -19.57 12.61 -16.31
N GLN A 343 -19.81 13.07 -15.08
CA GLN A 343 -20.97 13.91 -14.75
C GLN A 343 -20.56 15.27 -14.19
N LEU A 344 -21.44 16.27 -14.30
CA LEU A 344 -21.22 17.62 -13.75
C LEU A 344 -20.93 17.59 -12.24
N ARG A 345 -21.60 16.70 -11.49
CA ARG A 345 -21.37 16.53 -10.05
C ARG A 345 -19.94 16.09 -9.72
N ASP A 346 -19.32 15.27 -10.56
CA ASP A 346 -17.94 14.81 -10.35
C ASP A 346 -16.97 15.99 -10.49
N ALA A 347 -17.24 16.90 -11.44
CA ALA A 347 -16.42 18.07 -11.67
C ALA A 347 -16.55 19.11 -10.56
N LEU A 348 -17.77 19.38 -10.11
CA LEU A 348 -17.99 20.25 -8.95
C LEU A 348 -17.28 19.72 -7.70
N LEU A 349 -17.44 18.42 -7.43
CA LEU A 349 -16.80 17.79 -6.27
C LEU A 349 -15.27 17.82 -6.36
N LEU A 350 -14.69 17.59 -7.55
CA LEU A 350 -13.25 17.69 -7.76
C LEU A 350 -12.73 19.09 -7.47
N LEU A 351 -13.38 20.13 -8.01
CA LEU A 351 -12.98 21.53 -7.82
C LEU A 351 -13.09 21.94 -6.35
N TYR A 352 -14.17 21.54 -5.69
CA TYR A 352 -14.38 21.76 -4.26
C TYR A 352 -13.30 21.08 -3.41
N ARG A 353 -12.94 19.82 -3.71
CA ARG A 353 -11.83 19.14 -3.05
C ARG A 353 -10.51 19.88 -3.26
N LEU A 354 -10.17 20.24 -4.50
CA LEU A 354 -8.95 20.98 -4.81
C LEU A 354 -8.85 22.30 -4.05
N LEU A 355 -9.97 23.01 -3.88
CA LEU A 355 -10.03 24.24 -3.12
C LEU A 355 -9.77 24.01 -1.63
N LEU A 356 -10.45 23.04 -1.01
CA LEU A 356 -10.32 22.82 0.43
C LEU A 356 -9.00 22.13 0.84
N THR A 357 -8.35 21.45 -0.10
CA THR A 357 -7.07 20.75 0.15
C THR A 357 -5.87 21.47 -0.46
N SER A 358 -6.00 22.73 -0.87
CA SER A 358 -4.89 23.48 -1.49
C SER A 358 -3.84 23.98 -0.51
N ASP A 359 -4.21 24.12 0.76
CA ASP A 359 -3.31 24.59 1.82
C ASP A 359 -2.46 23.43 2.33
N VAL A 360 -1.25 23.32 1.80
CA VAL A 360 -0.29 22.25 2.12
C VAL A 360 0.13 22.29 3.58
N GLU A 361 0.22 23.48 4.19
CA GLU A 361 0.61 23.61 5.60
C GLU A 361 -0.47 23.08 6.53
N LYS A 362 -1.75 23.28 6.19
CA LYS A 362 -2.85 22.66 6.93
C LYS A 362 -2.89 21.14 6.81
N LEU A 363 -2.29 20.58 5.76
CA LEU A 363 -2.20 19.14 5.49
C LEU A 363 -0.77 18.59 5.68
N LYS A 364 0.06 19.26 6.49
CA LYS A 364 1.49 18.95 6.60
C LYS A 364 1.77 17.50 7.02
N HIS A 365 0.99 16.96 7.97
CA HIS A 365 1.23 15.62 8.50
C HIS A 365 0.86 14.56 7.45
N TYR A 366 -0.23 14.79 6.72
CA TYR A 366 -0.59 13.97 5.57
C TYR A 366 0.54 13.89 4.52
N TYR A 367 1.10 15.04 4.11
CA TYR A 367 2.19 15.03 3.12
C TYR A 367 3.49 14.39 3.66
N GLN A 368 3.81 14.58 4.94
CA GLN A 368 4.97 13.96 5.59
C GLN A 368 4.83 12.44 5.77
N GLY A 369 3.60 11.96 5.94
CA GLY A 369 3.28 10.55 6.19
C GLY A 369 3.52 9.62 5.00
N PHE A 370 3.53 10.12 3.76
CA PHE A 370 3.67 9.29 2.55
C PHE A 370 4.89 8.37 2.57
N SER A 371 6.04 8.85 3.07
CA SER A 371 7.27 8.07 3.17
C SER A 371 7.10 6.85 4.08
N LEU A 372 6.48 7.05 5.26
CA LEU A 372 6.27 6.00 6.25
C LEU A 372 5.16 5.03 5.82
N ALA A 373 4.06 5.55 5.27
CA ALA A 373 3.01 4.73 4.67
C ALA A 373 3.51 3.84 3.52
N THR A 374 4.45 4.35 2.71
CA THR A 374 5.10 3.55 1.65
C THR A 374 5.93 2.41 2.24
N ILE A 375 6.67 2.67 3.32
CA ILE A 375 7.47 1.64 4.00
C ILE A 375 6.55 0.54 4.56
N GLY A 376 5.44 0.90 5.21
CA GLY A 376 4.50 -0.08 5.76
C GLY A 376 3.73 -0.86 4.68
N LEU A 377 3.21 -0.21 3.63
CA LEU A 377 2.60 -0.90 2.47
C LEU A 377 3.53 -1.95 1.86
N LEU A 378 4.80 -1.59 1.69
CA LEU A 378 5.80 -2.51 1.15
C LEU A 378 6.17 -3.62 2.14
N ALA A 379 6.23 -3.32 3.45
CA ALA A 379 6.51 -4.30 4.49
C ALA A 379 5.41 -5.37 4.61
N ASP A 380 4.15 -4.96 4.45
CA ASP A 380 2.97 -5.82 4.45
C ASP A 380 2.74 -6.52 3.10
N LEU A 381 3.61 -6.29 2.11
CA LEU A 381 3.49 -6.83 0.74
C LEU A 381 2.15 -6.46 0.08
N ALA A 382 1.61 -5.29 0.43
CA ALA A 382 0.38 -4.77 -0.13
C ALA A 382 0.50 -4.63 -1.66
N PRO A 383 -0.58 -4.90 -2.42
CA PRO A 383 -0.55 -4.81 -3.88
C PRO A 383 -0.17 -3.42 -4.37
N VAL A 384 0.77 -3.35 -5.32
CA VAL A 384 1.23 -2.10 -5.98
C VAL A 384 0.28 -1.75 -7.13
N LEU A 385 -1.01 -1.67 -6.80
CA LEU A 385 -2.13 -1.36 -7.69
C LEU A 385 -3.05 -0.34 -7.00
N GLY A 386 -3.99 0.24 -7.74
CA GLY A 386 -4.97 1.17 -7.18
C GLY A 386 -4.31 2.35 -6.44
N GLU A 387 -4.94 2.83 -5.38
CA GLU A 387 -4.41 3.96 -4.62
C GLU A 387 -3.11 3.64 -3.84
N ASN A 388 -2.85 2.38 -3.49
CA ASN A 388 -1.58 1.97 -2.87
C ASN A 388 -0.40 2.37 -3.74
N ARG A 389 -0.55 2.24 -5.06
CA ARG A 389 0.46 2.61 -6.04
C ARG A 389 0.77 4.11 -6.02
N ILE A 390 -0.25 4.95 -5.91
CA ILE A 390 -0.06 6.41 -5.79
C ILE A 390 0.66 6.73 -4.47
N ILE A 391 0.25 6.11 -3.36
CA ILE A 391 0.91 6.29 -2.06
C ILE A 391 2.40 5.91 -2.14
N ILE A 392 2.69 4.73 -2.70
CA ILE A 392 4.06 4.24 -2.89
C ILE A 392 4.87 5.18 -3.78
N GLN A 393 4.32 5.63 -4.91
CA GLN A 393 5.03 6.55 -5.80
C GLN A 393 5.33 7.88 -5.09
N ARG A 394 4.34 8.46 -4.39
CA ARG A 394 4.53 9.71 -3.66
C ARG A 394 5.53 9.58 -2.51
N GLY A 395 5.53 8.47 -1.78
CA GLY A 395 6.53 8.23 -0.75
C GLY A 395 7.93 7.99 -1.33
N LEU A 396 8.05 7.28 -2.45
CA LEU A 396 9.33 7.15 -3.16
C LEU A 396 9.85 8.51 -3.63
N ASP A 397 8.99 9.37 -4.17
CA ASP A 397 9.36 10.73 -4.57
C ASP A 397 9.86 11.54 -3.35
N ALA A 398 9.13 11.49 -2.23
CA ALA A 398 9.50 12.19 -0.99
C ALA A 398 10.80 11.68 -0.34
N LEU A 399 11.06 10.37 -0.43
CA LEU A 399 12.30 9.76 0.04
C LEU A 399 13.49 10.13 -0.85
N ASN A 400 13.32 10.10 -2.18
CA ASN A 400 14.37 10.46 -3.13
C ASN A 400 14.68 11.96 -3.11
N SER A 401 13.70 12.82 -2.82
CA SER A 401 13.91 14.27 -2.68
C SER A 401 14.47 14.66 -1.32
N GLY A 402 14.55 13.73 -0.35
CA GLY A 402 15.04 13.98 1.00
C GLY A 402 14.13 14.85 1.87
N VAL A 403 12.83 14.94 1.55
CA VAL A 403 11.86 15.75 2.30
C VAL A 403 11.70 15.23 3.72
N ASN A 404 11.64 13.91 3.89
CA ASN A 404 11.60 13.30 5.21
C ASN A 404 13.03 13.14 5.77
N VAL A 405 13.50 14.17 6.48
CA VAL A 405 14.86 14.24 7.01
C VAL A 405 15.14 13.10 8.00
N LYS A 406 14.18 12.75 8.87
CA LYS A 406 14.34 11.67 9.86
C LYS A 406 14.63 10.33 9.17
N VAL A 407 13.87 9.98 8.13
CA VAL A 407 14.10 8.74 7.36
C VAL A 407 15.36 8.84 6.49
N SER A 408 15.61 9.99 5.87
CA SER A 408 16.81 10.21 5.03
C SER A 408 18.11 9.97 5.80
N ARG A 409 18.15 10.37 7.07
CA ARG A 409 19.30 10.13 7.94
C ARG A 409 19.51 8.64 8.19
N LEU A 410 18.45 7.86 8.44
CA LEU A 410 18.54 6.40 8.57
C LEU A 410 19.00 5.73 7.25
N LEU A 411 18.54 6.22 6.10
CA LEU A 411 18.97 5.72 4.79
C LEU A 411 20.47 5.94 4.53
N SER A 412 21.07 6.97 5.12
CA SER A 412 22.52 7.25 5.00
C SER A 412 23.39 6.13 5.56
N HIS A 413 22.94 5.48 6.64
CA HIS A 413 23.60 4.32 7.27
C HIS A 413 23.62 3.08 6.39
N LEU A 414 22.71 3.01 5.41
CA LEU A 414 22.65 1.94 4.41
C LEU A 414 23.36 2.30 3.11
N HIS A 415 24.03 3.46 3.05
CA HIS A 415 24.64 4.03 1.85
C HIS A 415 23.64 4.21 0.70
N LEU A 416 22.39 4.56 1.03
CA LEU A 416 21.30 4.68 0.05
C LEU A 416 21.01 6.11 -0.42
N LEU A 417 21.61 7.14 0.19
CA LEU A 417 21.34 8.54 -0.19
C LEU A 417 21.76 8.89 -1.63
N ASN A 418 22.76 8.20 -2.17
CA ASN A 418 23.26 8.43 -3.53
C ASN A 418 22.66 7.46 -4.56
N THR A 419 21.62 6.71 -4.18
CA THR A 419 20.94 5.75 -5.05
C THR A 419 19.51 6.21 -5.32
N ALA A 420 19.03 6.05 -6.54
CA ALA A 420 17.61 6.19 -6.82
C ALA A 420 16.87 5.06 -6.08
N LEU A 421 16.14 5.42 -5.02
CA LEU A 421 15.38 4.49 -4.22
C LEU A 421 14.20 3.99 -5.05
N THR A 422 14.15 2.68 -5.23
CA THR A 422 12.97 1.97 -5.73
C THR A 422 12.37 1.11 -4.63
N THR A 423 11.22 0.48 -4.92
CA THR A 423 10.62 -0.52 -4.03
C THR A 423 11.59 -1.64 -3.67
N ASN A 424 12.54 -1.98 -4.56
CA ASN A 424 13.55 -3.01 -4.30
C ASN A 424 14.53 -2.60 -3.19
N GLU A 425 15.10 -1.39 -3.23
CA GLU A 425 16.00 -0.92 -2.18
C GLU A 425 15.30 -0.90 -0.82
N LEU A 426 14.05 -0.45 -0.78
CA LEU A 426 13.26 -0.47 0.46
C LEU A 426 13.01 -1.89 0.95
N ASN A 427 12.50 -2.79 0.09
CA ASN A 427 12.16 -4.17 0.45
C ASN A 427 13.37 -5.01 0.89
N TRP A 428 14.53 -4.80 0.28
CA TRP A 428 15.71 -5.64 0.53
C TRP A 428 16.70 -5.06 1.53
N LYS A 429 16.66 -3.75 1.80
CA LYS A 429 17.63 -3.10 2.68
C LYS A 429 16.95 -2.38 3.85
N PHE A 430 16.04 -1.45 3.58
CA PHE A 430 15.49 -0.58 4.63
C PHE A 430 14.44 -1.28 5.50
N ILE A 431 13.41 -1.90 4.91
CA ILE A 431 12.36 -2.62 5.64
C ILE A 431 12.96 -3.77 6.49
N PRO A 432 13.92 -4.58 5.99
CA PRO A 432 14.57 -5.59 6.81
C PRO A 432 15.40 -5.03 7.97
N LEU A 433 15.89 -3.79 7.88
CA LEU A 433 16.59 -3.10 8.98
C LEU A 433 15.59 -2.77 10.09
N ILE A 434 14.47 -2.13 9.75
CA ILE A 434 13.39 -1.80 10.71
C ILE A 434 12.85 -3.07 11.35
N ASN A 435 12.45 -4.06 10.55
CA ASN A 435 11.94 -5.34 11.04
C ASN A 435 12.95 -6.15 11.87
N ALA A 436 14.24 -5.80 11.86
CA ALA A 436 15.21 -6.48 12.72
C ALA A 436 14.95 -6.18 14.19
N SER A 437 14.55 -4.96 14.55
CA SER A 437 14.32 -4.56 15.93
C SER A 437 13.22 -5.41 16.59
N GLY A 438 12.05 -5.53 15.95
CA GLY A 438 10.94 -6.36 16.43
C GLY A 438 11.26 -7.85 16.46
N ARG A 439 12.00 -8.37 15.47
CA ARG A 439 12.43 -9.78 15.46
C ARG A 439 13.44 -10.11 16.56
N MET A 440 14.19 -9.10 17.00
CA MET A 440 15.14 -9.18 18.11
C MET A 440 14.52 -8.74 19.45
N GLY A 441 13.20 -8.49 19.48
CA GLY A 441 12.44 -8.19 20.70
C GLY A 441 12.62 -6.78 21.26
N GLN A 442 13.14 -5.83 20.47
CA GLN A 442 13.40 -4.43 20.88
C GLN A 442 12.84 -3.44 19.86
N PRO A 443 11.53 -3.47 19.52
CA PRO A 443 10.97 -2.64 18.46
C PRO A 443 11.00 -1.13 18.78
N ASP A 444 11.10 -0.74 20.05
CA ASP A 444 11.18 0.65 20.49
C ASP A 444 12.40 1.39 19.93
N ILE A 445 13.51 0.69 19.67
CA ILE A 445 14.71 1.28 19.06
C ILE A 445 14.37 1.83 17.67
N ALA A 446 13.63 1.07 16.86
CA ALA A 446 13.23 1.52 15.52
C ALA A 446 12.22 2.66 15.59
N LEU A 447 11.25 2.58 16.50
CA LEU A 447 10.26 3.64 16.70
C LEU A 447 10.93 4.95 17.11
N ARG A 448 11.81 4.92 18.12
CA ARG A 448 12.56 6.10 18.57
C ARG A 448 13.48 6.64 17.50
N ALA A 449 14.09 5.77 16.69
CA ALA A 449 14.91 6.19 15.56
C ALA A 449 14.10 6.97 14.51
N LEU A 450 12.82 6.63 14.32
CA LEU A 450 11.94 7.35 13.40
C LEU A 450 11.39 8.66 13.98
N LEU A 451 11.26 8.75 15.31
CA LEU A 451 10.66 9.92 15.99
C LEU A 451 11.69 10.98 16.41
N SER A 452 12.91 10.56 16.80
CA SER A 452 13.88 11.45 17.46
C SER A 452 14.25 12.65 16.59
N ALA A 453 14.10 13.84 17.19
CA ALA A 453 14.57 15.10 16.63
C ALA A 453 16.03 15.40 17.01
N ASP A 454 16.58 14.77 18.05
CA ASP A 454 17.98 14.91 18.42
C ASP A 454 18.86 14.17 17.42
N ILE A 455 19.77 14.91 16.78
CA ILE A 455 20.69 14.37 15.81
C ILE A 455 21.57 13.29 16.42
N LYS A 456 22.06 13.51 17.63
CA LYS A 456 22.98 12.57 18.26
C LYS A 456 22.27 11.28 18.69
N GLU A 457 21.12 11.41 19.34
CA GLU A 457 20.32 10.25 19.72
C GLU A 457 19.91 9.41 18.50
N GLN A 458 19.43 10.04 17.43
CA GLN A 458 19.04 9.31 16.23
C GLN A 458 20.22 8.56 15.58
N GLU A 459 21.43 9.12 15.63
CA GLU A 459 22.64 8.48 15.12
C GLU A 459 23.01 7.23 15.93
N GLU A 460 22.91 7.30 17.26
CA GLU A 460 23.16 6.16 18.16
C GLU A 460 22.12 5.04 17.91
N LEU A 461 20.84 5.39 17.82
CA LEU A 461 19.76 4.44 17.53
C LEU A 461 19.91 3.80 16.13
N ALA A 462 20.35 4.56 15.13
CA ALA A 462 20.59 4.04 13.78
C ALA A 462 21.70 2.97 13.76
N GLN A 463 22.79 3.21 14.48
CA GLN A 463 23.89 2.24 14.62
C GLN A 463 23.42 0.97 15.33
N GLU A 464 22.60 1.11 16.37
CA GLU A 464 21.99 -0.01 17.09
C GLU A 464 21.08 -0.85 16.17
N LEU A 465 20.25 -0.23 15.32
CA LEU A 465 19.45 -0.94 14.32
C LEU A 465 20.31 -1.76 13.35
N VAL A 466 21.42 -1.19 12.87
CA VAL A 466 22.36 -1.88 11.98
C VAL A 466 22.96 -3.10 12.70
N GLN A 467 23.32 -2.95 13.98
CA GLN A 467 23.83 -4.04 14.80
C GLN A 467 22.78 -5.15 14.99
N LEU A 468 21.54 -4.80 15.36
CA LEU A 468 20.44 -5.76 15.53
C LEU A 468 20.15 -6.52 14.23
N ASN A 469 20.17 -5.84 13.09
CA ASN A 469 20.03 -6.48 11.78
C ASN A 469 21.18 -7.45 11.48
N GLY A 470 22.42 -7.08 11.82
CA GLY A 470 23.57 -7.97 11.75
C GLY A 470 23.42 -9.22 12.63
N GLN A 471 23.04 -9.04 13.90
CA GLN A 471 22.78 -10.13 14.84
C GLN A 471 21.69 -11.07 14.33
N ARG A 472 20.56 -10.53 13.88
CA ARG A 472 19.46 -11.31 13.28
C ARG A 472 19.94 -12.15 12.11
N ARG A 473 20.73 -11.59 11.19
CA ARG A 473 21.27 -12.31 10.02
C ARG A 473 22.21 -13.44 10.43
N ASN A 474 23.11 -13.19 11.38
CA ASN A 474 24.04 -14.18 11.90
C ASN A 474 23.31 -15.33 12.59
N LEU A 475 22.37 -15.02 13.47
CA LEU A 475 21.59 -16.02 14.19
C LEU A 475 20.71 -16.85 13.23
N THR A 476 20.12 -16.21 12.22
CA THR A 476 19.38 -16.93 11.16
C THR A 476 20.27 -17.91 10.40
N MET A 477 21.52 -17.54 10.09
CA MET A 477 22.46 -18.44 9.44
C MET A 477 22.89 -19.60 10.34
N GLN A 478 23.20 -19.34 11.61
CA GLN A 478 23.55 -20.36 12.58
C GLN A 478 22.44 -21.42 12.71
N TRP A 479 21.18 -20.97 12.85
CA TRP A 479 20.03 -21.88 12.88
C TRP A 479 19.79 -22.59 11.54
N TRP A 480 19.96 -21.90 10.41
CA TRP A 480 19.84 -22.54 9.10
C TRP A 480 20.82 -23.69 8.91
N GLU A 481 22.06 -23.52 9.37
CA GLU A 481 23.11 -24.54 9.32
C GLU A 481 22.80 -25.71 10.27
N SER A 482 22.38 -25.43 11.51
CA SER A 482 22.03 -26.49 12.48
C SER A 482 20.84 -27.35 12.02
N LEU A 483 19.87 -26.74 11.34
CA LEU A 483 18.65 -27.40 10.86
C LEU A 483 18.84 -28.23 9.58
N GLN A 484 19.98 -28.12 8.89
CA GLN A 484 20.13 -28.62 7.52
C GLN A 484 19.87 -30.13 7.37
N SER A 485 20.36 -30.92 8.33
CA SER A 485 20.16 -32.38 8.34
C SER A 485 18.70 -32.75 8.58
N GLY A 486 18.04 -32.08 9.53
CA GLY A 486 16.62 -32.29 9.83
C GLY A 486 15.72 -31.89 8.66
N MET A 487 16.00 -30.75 8.01
CA MET A 487 15.28 -30.29 6.82
C MET A 487 15.36 -31.32 5.67
N LYS A 488 16.55 -31.86 5.38
CA LYS A 488 16.74 -32.89 4.34
C LYS A 488 15.98 -34.18 4.65
N ALA A 489 15.99 -34.61 5.91
CA ALA A 489 15.26 -35.80 6.35
C ALA A 489 13.73 -35.60 6.23
N SER A 490 13.24 -34.46 6.72
CA SER A 490 11.83 -34.05 6.65
C SER A 490 11.35 -33.97 5.19
N PHE A 491 12.11 -33.32 4.31
CA PHE A 491 11.80 -33.23 2.88
C PHE A 491 11.66 -34.61 2.22
N LYS A 492 12.52 -35.57 2.59
CA LYS A 492 12.45 -36.95 2.08
C LYS A 492 11.23 -37.69 2.65
N GLN A 493 10.95 -37.53 3.95
CA GLN A 493 9.80 -38.16 4.62
C GLN A 493 8.47 -37.75 3.97
N TYR A 494 8.31 -36.47 3.64
CA TYR A 494 7.10 -35.93 3.02
C TYR A 494 7.18 -35.89 1.48
N GLN A 495 7.92 -36.84 0.89
CA GLN A 495 7.97 -37.07 -0.55
C GLN A 495 8.25 -35.81 -1.39
N ARG A 496 9.09 -34.92 -0.85
CA ARG A 496 9.50 -33.65 -1.48
C ARG A 496 8.37 -32.65 -1.70
N GLN A 497 7.34 -32.67 -0.85
CA GLN A 497 6.22 -31.72 -0.90
C GLN A 497 6.14 -30.82 0.33
N ALA A 498 6.79 -31.21 1.43
CA ALA A 498 6.80 -30.40 2.64
C ALA A 498 8.12 -30.56 3.43
N VAL A 499 8.44 -29.54 4.23
CA VAL A 499 9.51 -29.55 5.23
C VAL A 499 8.96 -28.99 6.53
N PHE A 500 9.03 -29.82 7.56
CA PHE A 500 8.64 -29.47 8.92
C PHE A 500 9.84 -29.47 9.84
N VAL A 501 9.96 -28.40 10.63
CA VAL A 501 11.00 -28.19 11.64
C VAL A 501 10.30 -27.87 12.96
N CYS A 502 10.72 -28.53 14.04
CA CYS A 502 10.23 -28.26 15.38
C CYS A 502 11.42 -28.29 16.33
N GLU A 503 11.79 -27.13 16.87
CA GLU A 503 12.98 -26.99 17.72
C GLU A 503 12.68 -26.26 19.02
N LYS A 504 13.41 -26.65 20.06
CA LYS A 504 13.50 -25.89 21.32
C LYS A 504 14.46 -24.73 21.16
N ASP A 505 14.22 -23.65 21.89
CA ASP A 505 15.08 -22.47 21.96
C ASP A 505 15.27 -21.71 20.63
N LEU A 506 14.57 -22.10 19.57
CA LEU A 506 14.52 -21.36 18.32
C LEU A 506 13.79 -20.03 18.57
N PRO A 507 14.41 -18.86 18.33
CA PRO A 507 13.73 -17.59 18.57
C PRO A 507 12.52 -17.43 17.66
N ARG A 508 11.35 -17.10 18.22
CA ARG A 508 10.09 -16.92 17.48
C ARG A 508 10.25 -15.95 16.30
N GLY A 509 10.98 -14.85 16.49
CA GLY A 509 11.24 -13.83 15.45
C GLY A 509 11.95 -14.35 14.19
N LEU A 510 12.59 -15.53 14.26
CA LEU A 510 13.30 -16.16 13.14
C LEU A 510 12.48 -17.24 12.42
N THR A 511 11.42 -17.78 13.04
CA THR A 511 10.62 -18.88 12.48
C THR A 511 10.12 -18.59 11.07
N GLY A 512 9.57 -17.38 10.84
CA GLY A 512 9.08 -16.95 9.53
C GLY A 512 10.19 -16.77 8.48
N LEU A 513 11.40 -16.33 8.88
CA LEU A 513 12.54 -16.20 7.96
C LEU A 513 13.04 -17.58 7.52
N ILE A 514 13.13 -18.51 8.47
CA ILE A 514 13.54 -19.89 8.21
C ILE A 514 12.47 -20.57 7.33
N ALA A 515 11.19 -20.50 7.68
CA ALA A 515 10.10 -21.07 6.89
C ALA A 515 10.09 -20.53 5.45
N GLY A 516 10.26 -19.21 5.27
CA GLY A 516 10.33 -18.59 3.95
C GLY A 516 11.55 -19.03 3.15
N ARG A 517 12.71 -19.19 3.80
CA ARG A 517 13.92 -19.71 3.15
C ARG A 517 13.77 -21.19 2.78
N ILE A 518 13.17 -22.01 3.64
CA ILE A 518 12.85 -23.40 3.36
C ILE A 518 11.94 -23.50 2.13
N SER A 519 10.81 -22.79 2.13
CA SER A 519 9.83 -22.79 1.04
C SER A 519 10.49 -22.45 -0.30
N ARG A 520 11.35 -21.42 -0.35
CA ARG A 520 12.08 -21.05 -1.58
C ARG A 520 13.14 -22.05 -2.02
N VAL A 521 13.93 -22.59 -1.08
CA VAL A 521 15.05 -23.50 -1.40
C VAL A 521 14.55 -24.88 -1.82
N TYR A 522 13.49 -25.37 -1.18
CA TYR A 522 12.93 -26.71 -1.42
C TYR A 522 11.68 -26.69 -2.32
N ASP A 523 11.19 -25.50 -2.70
CA ASP A 523 9.97 -25.28 -3.50
C ASP A 523 8.77 -26.06 -2.96
N CYS A 524 8.50 -25.90 -1.66
CA CYS A 524 7.57 -26.76 -0.93
C CYS A 524 6.87 -26.06 0.25
N PHE A 525 5.82 -26.68 0.79
CA PHE A 525 5.19 -26.21 2.02
C PHE A 525 6.18 -26.33 3.20
N ALA A 526 6.35 -25.26 3.96
CA ALA A 526 7.28 -25.18 5.07
C ALA A 526 6.54 -24.80 6.36
N LEU A 527 6.75 -25.55 7.44
CA LEU A 527 6.27 -25.21 8.78
C LEU A 527 7.46 -25.27 9.74
N VAL A 528 7.66 -24.18 10.48
CA VAL A 528 8.72 -24.05 11.49
C VAL A 528 8.07 -23.73 12.82
N ILE A 529 8.23 -24.63 13.79
CA ILE A 529 7.70 -24.55 15.15
C ILE A 529 8.85 -24.26 16.11
N ALA A 530 8.69 -23.21 16.90
CA ALA A 530 9.55 -22.84 18.01
C ALA A 530 8.84 -23.13 19.33
N ILE A 531 9.41 -24.03 20.15
CA ILE A 531 8.85 -24.37 21.46
C ILE A 531 9.30 -23.32 22.48
N LYS A 532 8.32 -22.64 23.12
CA LYS A 532 8.52 -21.65 24.18
C LYS A 532 8.22 -22.30 25.53
N SER A 533 9.26 -22.55 26.32
CA SER A 533 9.14 -23.22 27.62
C SER A 533 8.39 -24.57 27.53
N ASN A 534 7.89 -25.13 28.65
CA ASN A 534 7.21 -26.42 28.65
C ASN A 534 5.71 -26.33 28.28
N GLU A 535 5.15 -25.14 28.10
CA GLU A 535 3.69 -24.95 28.02
C GLU A 535 3.20 -24.61 26.61
N THR A 536 3.91 -23.77 25.85
CA THR A 536 3.41 -23.29 24.54
C THR A 536 4.46 -23.36 23.42
N ALA A 537 4.02 -23.34 22.17
CA ALA A 537 4.88 -23.24 21.00
C ALA A 537 4.28 -22.25 19.99
N SER A 538 5.14 -21.53 19.28
CA SER A 538 4.75 -20.63 18.20
C SER A 538 5.28 -21.14 16.88
N ALA A 539 4.46 -21.07 15.82
CA ALA A 539 4.82 -21.59 14.52
C ALA A 539 4.63 -20.55 13.41
N SER A 540 5.49 -20.64 12.39
CA SER A 540 5.34 -19.93 11.12
C SER A 540 5.28 -20.91 9.97
N MET A 541 4.37 -20.70 9.03
CA MET A 541 4.25 -21.48 7.81
C MET A 541 4.38 -20.63 6.55
N ARG A 542 4.94 -21.23 5.50
CA ARG A 542 5.13 -20.60 4.18
C ARG A 542 4.95 -21.64 3.08
N SER A 543 4.51 -21.20 1.91
CA SER A 543 4.31 -22.08 0.75
C SER A 543 4.70 -21.42 -0.57
N PRO A 544 4.98 -22.21 -1.61
CA PRO A 544 5.21 -21.71 -2.96
C PRO A 544 3.89 -21.24 -3.62
N TYR A 545 4.01 -20.62 -4.79
CA TYR A 545 2.88 -20.20 -5.61
C TYR A 545 1.93 -21.39 -5.84
N ASP A 546 0.62 -21.11 -5.80
CA ASP A 546 -0.51 -22.06 -5.94
C ASP A 546 -0.88 -22.92 -4.73
N PHE A 547 -0.21 -22.77 -3.57
CA PHE A 547 -0.59 -23.48 -2.35
C PHE A 547 -1.12 -22.56 -1.25
N HIS A 548 -2.40 -22.71 -0.91
CA HIS A 548 -3.06 -21.97 0.17
C HIS A 548 -2.84 -22.63 1.53
N VAL A 549 -2.33 -21.88 2.51
CA VAL A 549 -2.11 -22.36 3.89
C VAL A 549 -3.36 -22.27 4.77
N ALA A 550 -4.34 -21.44 4.42
CA ALA A 550 -5.59 -21.28 5.18
C ALA A 550 -6.37 -22.60 5.40
N PRO A 551 -6.50 -23.51 4.41
CA PRO A 551 -7.11 -24.82 4.62
C PRO A 551 -6.40 -25.67 5.69
N PHE A 552 -5.08 -25.52 5.85
CA PHE A 552 -4.34 -26.19 6.92
C PHE A 552 -4.69 -25.62 8.29
N ILE A 553 -4.79 -24.29 8.40
CA ILE A 553 -5.15 -23.62 9.66
C ILE A 553 -6.55 -24.06 10.09
N GLU A 554 -7.52 -24.03 9.18
CA GLU A 554 -8.89 -24.44 9.48
C GLU A 554 -8.98 -25.92 9.90
N HIS A 555 -8.19 -26.80 9.28
CA HIS A 555 -8.14 -28.23 9.62
C HIS A 555 -7.63 -28.52 11.05
N CYS A 556 -6.89 -27.57 11.64
CA CYS A 556 -6.24 -27.72 12.95
C CYS A 556 -6.70 -26.66 13.96
N LYS A 557 -7.76 -25.91 13.65
CA LYS A 557 -8.19 -24.72 14.40
C LYS A 557 -8.47 -25.00 15.88
N ASP A 558 -9.03 -26.16 16.20
CA ASP A 558 -9.31 -26.62 17.56
C ASP A 558 -8.07 -26.88 18.42
N LEU A 559 -6.88 -27.02 17.79
CA LEU A 559 -5.63 -27.21 18.51
C LEU A 559 -4.94 -25.89 18.86
N PHE A 560 -5.36 -24.78 18.27
CA PHE A 560 -4.64 -23.51 18.34
C PHE A 560 -5.21 -22.60 19.43
N ILE A 561 -4.31 -21.98 20.19
CA ILE A 561 -4.63 -20.89 21.11
C ILE A 561 -4.95 -19.63 20.29
N ASP A 562 -4.16 -19.41 19.23
CA ASP A 562 -4.30 -18.32 18.28
C ASP A 562 -3.77 -18.79 16.93
N ALA A 563 -4.41 -18.42 15.83
CA ALA A 563 -3.97 -18.77 14.49
C ALA A 563 -4.50 -17.80 13.43
N GLY A 564 -3.67 -17.49 12.45
CA GLY A 564 -4.03 -16.57 11.36
C GLY A 564 -3.05 -16.65 10.20
N GLY A 565 -3.44 -16.10 9.05
CA GLY A 565 -2.60 -16.06 7.86
C GLY A 565 -3.35 -15.72 6.58
N HIS A 566 -2.59 -15.48 5.52
CA HIS A 566 -3.06 -15.29 4.17
C HIS A 566 -2.87 -16.56 3.32
N ALA A 567 -3.04 -16.46 2.00
CA ALA A 567 -2.86 -17.57 1.08
C ALA A 567 -1.49 -18.30 1.26
N GLN A 568 -0.37 -17.59 1.35
CA GLN A 568 0.96 -18.22 1.26
C GLN A 568 1.78 -18.16 2.56
N ALA A 569 1.22 -17.56 3.60
CA ALA A 569 1.89 -17.28 4.85
C ALA A 569 0.90 -17.35 5.99
N GLY A 570 1.28 -17.99 7.08
CA GLY A 570 0.47 -18.01 8.30
C GLY A 570 1.30 -18.32 9.52
N GLY A 571 0.65 -18.34 10.67
CA GLY A 571 1.24 -18.71 11.94
C GLY A 571 0.17 -19.11 12.94
N PHE A 572 0.60 -19.77 14.01
CA PHE A 572 -0.27 -20.14 15.12
C PHE A 572 0.53 -20.27 16.41
N THR A 573 -0.19 -20.23 17.53
CA THR A 573 0.27 -20.60 18.86
C THR A 573 -0.48 -21.84 19.31
N ILE A 574 0.21 -22.82 19.86
CA ILE A 574 -0.32 -24.13 20.27
C ILE A 574 0.23 -24.51 21.65
N ALA A 575 -0.55 -25.20 22.49
CA ALA A 575 -0.01 -25.79 23.71
C ALA A 575 0.87 -27.00 23.37
N VAL A 576 2.00 -27.17 24.06
CA VAL A 576 2.99 -28.23 23.75
C VAL A 576 2.37 -29.63 23.77
N GLU A 577 1.37 -29.84 24.62
CA GLU A 577 0.61 -31.10 24.72
C GLU A 577 -0.13 -31.51 23.44
N TYR A 578 -0.49 -30.55 22.57
CA TYR A 578 -1.17 -30.82 21.30
C TYR A 578 -0.22 -31.01 20.11
N LEU A 579 1.10 -30.85 20.29
CA LEU A 579 2.08 -31.06 19.20
C LEU A 579 2.04 -32.48 18.60
N PRO A 580 1.85 -33.58 19.38
CA PRO A 580 1.71 -34.92 18.80
C PRO A 580 0.49 -35.05 17.88
N GLU A 581 -0.65 -34.48 18.28
CA GLU A 581 -1.88 -34.49 17.49
C GLU A 581 -1.72 -33.65 16.20
N LEU A 582 -1.09 -32.48 16.32
CA LEU A 582 -0.75 -31.64 15.17
C LEU A 582 0.10 -32.42 14.15
N GLN A 583 1.07 -33.23 14.60
CA GLN A 583 1.92 -34.04 13.71
C GLN A 583 1.10 -35.08 12.93
N VAL A 584 0.08 -35.68 13.54
CA VAL A 584 -0.84 -36.62 12.87
C VAL A 584 -1.67 -35.92 11.80
N ARG A 585 -2.26 -34.77 12.14
CA ARG A 585 -3.06 -33.97 11.19
C ARG A 585 -2.21 -33.42 10.05
N LEU A 586 -1.00 -32.96 10.34
CA LEU A 586 -0.01 -32.53 9.34
C LEU A 586 0.28 -33.63 8.32
N LYS A 587 0.55 -34.85 8.79
CA LYS A 587 0.82 -35.99 7.90
C LYS A 587 -0.38 -36.26 6.98
N THR A 588 -1.59 -36.30 7.55
CA THR A 588 -2.84 -36.52 6.81
C THR A 588 -3.08 -35.44 5.76
N PHE A 589 -2.82 -34.18 6.12
CA PHE A 589 -2.98 -33.04 5.25
C PHE A 589 -1.99 -33.08 4.07
N VAL A 590 -0.70 -33.37 4.33
CA VAL A 590 0.31 -33.50 3.28
C VAL A 590 0.04 -34.70 2.37
N GLU A 591 -0.47 -35.81 2.89
CA GLU A 591 -0.84 -36.98 2.09
C GLU A 591 -1.95 -36.66 1.07
N LYS A 592 -2.98 -35.92 1.48
CA LYS A 592 -4.02 -35.42 0.55
C LYS A 592 -3.39 -34.52 -0.53
N LEU A 593 -2.54 -33.60 -0.10
CA LEU A 593 -1.76 -32.71 -0.97
C LEU A 593 -0.92 -33.43 -2.01
N ILE A 594 -0.21 -34.50 -1.61
CA ILE A 594 0.60 -35.32 -2.50
C ILE A 594 -0.26 -35.97 -3.59
N VAL A 595 -1.47 -36.45 -3.23
CA VAL A 595 -2.38 -37.06 -4.20
C VAL A 595 -2.80 -36.03 -5.24
N ASP A 596 -3.23 -34.85 -4.81
CA ASP A 596 -3.67 -33.78 -5.70
C ASP A 596 -2.51 -33.27 -6.59
N THR A 597 -1.31 -33.05 -6.01
CA THR A 597 -0.14 -32.60 -6.79
C THR A 597 0.44 -33.65 -7.73
N ARG A 598 0.31 -34.96 -7.46
CA ARG A 598 0.79 -36.00 -8.39
C ARG A 598 -0.07 -36.10 -9.65
N VAL A 599 -1.36 -35.81 -9.55
CA VAL A 599 -2.26 -35.70 -10.70
C VAL A 599 -1.82 -34.51 -11.57
N VAL A 600 -1.43 -33.40 -10.94
CA VAL A 600 -1.04 -32.14 -11.61
C VAL A 600 0.40 -32.14 -12.15
N LYS A 601 1.38 -32.74 -11.44
CA LYS A 601 2.81 -32.75 -11.84
C LYS A 601 3.13 -33.56 -13.11
N LYS A 602 2.20 -34.38 -13.62
CA LYS A 602 2.40 -35.11 -14.88
C LYS A 602 2.22 -34.22 -16.12
N GLU A 603 1.68 -33.00 -15.95
CA GLU A 603 1.37 -32.05 -17.05
C GLU A 603 2.16 -30.73 -16.97
N LEU A 604 2.86 -30.44 -15.87
CA LEU A 604 3.54 -29.15 -15.66
C LEU A 604 4.91 -29.07 -16.38
N GLN A 605 4.91 -28.55 -17.61
CA GLN A 605 6.07 -27.82 -18.12
C GLN A 605 6.13 -26.44 -17.45
N ARG A 606 7.33 -25.95 -17.07
CA ARG A 606 7.47 -24.57 -16.55
C ARG A 606 7.05 -23.56 -17.63
N GLU A 607 6.00 -22.80 -17.36
CA GLU A 607 5.46 -21.77 -18.26
C GLU A 607 5.96 -20.39 -17.84
N PHE A 608 6.44 -19.61 -18.79
CA PHE A 608 6.82 -18.21 -18.58
C PHE A 608 5.92 -17.31 -19.42
N HIS A 609 5.31 -16.33 -18.76
CA HIS A 609 4.51 -15.32 -19.42
C HIS A 609 5.37 -14.09 -19.70
N TYR A 610 5.26 -13.54 -20.91
CA TYR A 610 5.89 -12.26 -21.28
C TYR A 610 4.84 -11.22 -21.66
N ASP A 611 5.09 -9.98 -21.23
CA ASP A 611 4.21 -8.83 -21.40
C ASP A 611 4.26 -8.30 -22.83
N ALA A 612 5.44 -8.26 -23.45
CA ALA A 612 5.58 -7.80 -24.82
C ALA A 612 6.72 -8.48 -25.59
N LYS A 613 6.51 -8.65 -26.90
CA LYS A 613 7.59 -8.88 -27.84
C LYS A 613 8.18 -7.52 -28.17
N LEU A 614 9.45 -7.29 -27.85
CA LEU A 614 10.13 -6.03 -28.15
C LEU A 614 10.86 -6.13 -29.49
N PRO A 615 10.47 -5.31 -30.49
CA PRO A 615 11.29 -5.14 -31.68
C PRO A 615 12.64 -4.50 -31.34
N HIS A 616 13.68 -4.80 -32.13
CA HIS A 616 15.03 -4.29 -31.86
C HIS A 616 15.11 -2.75 -31.82
N GLU A 617 14.22 -2.06 -32.54
CA GLU A 617 14.13 -0.59 -32.54
C GLU A 617 13.73 0.04 -31.19
N TYR A 618 13.21 -0.76 -30.26
CA TYR A 618 12.86 -0.29 -28.91
C TYR A 618 14.06 -0.30 -27.95
N PHE A 619 15.18 -0.94 -28.32
CA PHE A 619 16.40 -1.02 -27.48
C PHE A 619 17.22 0.28 -27.55
N ASN A 620 16.57 1.36 -27.14
CA ASN A 620 17.08 2.71 -26.90
C ASN A 620 16.31 3.30 -25.69
N GLU A 621 16.29 4.63 -25.53
CA GLU A 621 15.56 5.32 -24.45
C GLU A 621 14.06 4.98 -24.37
N ARG A 622 13.44 4.45 -25.43
CA ARG A 622 12.01 4.12 -25.45
C ARG A 622 11.66 2.94 -24.54
N ALA A 623 12.36 1.80 -24.63
CA ALA A 623 12.06 0.66 -23.76
C ALA A 623 12.27 1.00 -22.28
N ILE A 624 13.26 1.84 -22.02
CA ILE A 624 13.57 2.37 -20.70
C ILE A 624 12.42 3.26 -20.20
N SER A 625 11.99 4.20 -21.03
CA SER A 625 10.88 5.11 -20.70
C SER A 625 9.60 4.34 -20.38
N VAL A 626 9.32 3.24 -21.08
CA VAL A 626 8.18 2.36 -20.77
C VAL A 626 8.32 1.73 -19.38
N VAL A 627 9.50 1.21 -19.05
CA VAL A 627 9.77 0.57 -17.76
C VAL A 627 9.72 1.59 -16.62
N GLU A 628 10.26 2.78 -16.81
CA GLU A 628 10.24 3.86 -15.81
C GLU A 628 8.82 4.41 -15.64
N ARG A 629 8.07 4.62 -16.74
CA ARG A 629 6.69 5.13 -16.70
C ARG A 629 5.72 4.19 -16.00
N LEU A 630 5.96 2.88 -16.07
CA LEU A 630 5.17 1.87 -15.36
C LEU A 630 5.75 1.49 -14.00
N ALA A 631 6.86 2.07 -13.56
CA ALA A 631 7.28 1.98 -12.16
C ALA A 631 6.29 2.75 -11.26
N PRO A 632 6.11 2.35 -9.98
CA PRO A 632 6.89 1.37 -9.23
C PRO A 632 6.42 -0.08 -9.48
N TYR A 633 7.28 -1.04 -9.17
CA TYR A 633 6.98 -2.48 -9.28
C TYR A 633 6.94 -3.13 -7.91
N GLY A 634 6.17 -4.21 -7.74
CA GLY A 634 6.12 -4.96 -6.49
C GLY A 634 5.03 -6.03 -6.49
N SER A 635 4.49 -6.32 -5.31
CA SER A 635 3.40 -7.28 -5.13
C SER A 635 2.25 -6.99 -6.10
N ARG A 636 1.77 -8.01 -6.80
CA ARG A 636 0.69 -7.94 -7.82
C ARG A 636 0.96 -7.04 -9.05
N PHE A 637 2.08 -6.34 -9.12
CA PHE A 637 2.53 -5.63 -10.32
C PHE A 637 4.04 -5.80 -10.50
N GLU A 638 4.43 -6.99 -10.94
CA GLU A 638 5.84 -7.37 -11.09
C GLU A 638 6.52 -6.63 -12.24
N GLN A 639 7.86 -6.60 -12.21
CA GLN A 639 8.66 -6.02 -13.28
C GLN A 639 8.34 -6.65 -14.63
N LEU A 640 8.29 -5.82 -15.68
CA LEU A 640 7.93 -6.22 -17.04
C LEU A 640 8.88 -7.29 -17.59
N VAL A 641 8.29 -8.33 -18.20
CA VAL A 641 9.01 -9.41 -18.88
C VAL A 641 8.85 -9.24 -20.38
N PHE A 642 9.98 -9.20 -21.08
CA PHE A 642 10.02 -9.00 -22.53
C PHE A 642 10.58 -10.22 -23.24
N TYR A 643 9.96 -10.55 -24.37
CA TYR A 643 10.51 -11.47 -25.36
C TYR A 643 11.26 -10.68 -26.43
N VAL A 644 12.53 -11.01 -26.64
CA VAL A 644 13.37 -10.39 -27.65
C VAL A 644 13.86 -11.47 -28.60
N PRO A 645 13.39 -11.47 -29.85
CA PRO A 645 13.78 -12.49 -30.82
C PRO A 645 15.19 -12.22 -31.36
N SER A 646 15.90 -13.27 -31.76
CA SER A 646 17.07 -13.18 -32.66
C SER A 646 18.14 -12.16 -32.23
N VAL A 647 18.54 -12.16 -30.95
CA VAL A 647 19.68 -11.38 -30.45
C VAL A 647 20.98 -12.12 -30.76
N ARG A 648 22.02 -11.43 -31.23
CA ARG A 648 23.28 -12.09 -31.56
C ARG A 648 24.18 -12.16 -30.34
N LEU A 649 24.65 -13.35 -29.98
CA LEU A 649 25.58 -13.53 -28.87
C LEU A 649 26.99 -13.11 -29.28
N GLU A 650 27.61 -12.19 -28.55
CA GLU A 650 28.98 -11.70 -28.80
C GLU A 650 29.98 -12.13 -27.73
N SER A 651 29.55 -12.28 -26.49
CA SER A 651 30.38 -12.81 -25.41
C SER A 651 29.55 -13.56 -24.37
N ALA A 652 30.18 -14.53 -23.70
CA ALA A 652 29.61 -15.28 -22.59
C ALA A 652 30.71 -15.53 -21.56
N THR A 653 30.48 -15.18 -20.30
CA THR A 653 31.42 -15.42 -19.19
C THR A 653 30.69 -15.88 -17.94
N LEU A 654 31.33 -16.72 -17.15
CA LEU A 654 30.88 -17.05 -15.81
C LEU A 654 31.34 -15.97 -14.83
N ILE A 655 30.46 -15.57 -13.91
CA ILE A 655 30.74 -14.58 -12.87
C ILE A 655 30.20 -15.05 -11.51
N GLY A 656 30.60 -14.37 -10.44
CA GLY A 656 30.26 -14.75 -9.07
C GLY A 656 31.48 -15.25 -8.30
N LYS A 657 31.33 -15.48 -6.98
CA LYS A 657 32.46 -15.94 -6.15
C LYS A 657 32.81 -17.41 -6.42
N GLN A 658 31.84 -18.17 -6.88
CA GLN A 658 31.88 -19.60 -7.21
C GLN A 658 31.56 -19.84 -8.70
N GLU A 659 31.64 -18.82 -9.55
CA GLU A 659 31.28 -18.88 -10.97
C GLU A 659 29.85 -19.41 -11.22
N GLU A 660 28.94 -19.03 -10.32
CA GLU A 660 27.57 -19.53 -10.25
C GLU A 660 26.61 -18.82 -11.23
N HIS A 661 26.98 -17.66 -11.77
CA HIS A 661 26.13 -16.84 -12.64
C HIS A 661 26.73 -16.70 -14.05
N LEU A 662 25.90 -16.31 -15.00
CA LEU A 662 26.27 -16.16 -16.40
C LEU A 662 26.09 -14.70 -16.84
N LYS A 663 27.12 -14.10 -17.43
CA LYS A 663 27.09 -12.77 -18.04
C LYS A 663 27.24 -12.90 -19.55
N LEU A 664 26.29 -12.37 -20.31
CA LEU A 664 26.34 -12.37 -21.77
C LEU A 664 26.47 -10.94 -22.30
N GLY A 665 27.27 -10.76 -23.34
CA GLY A 665 27.20 -9.58 -24.22
C GLY A 665 26.44 -9.95 -25.47
N VAL A 666 25.36 -9.23 -25.77
CA VAL A 666 24.51 -9.48 -26.94
C VAL A 666 24.35 -8.22 -27.77
N MET A 667 24.23 -8.40 -29.08
CA MET A 667 23.88 -7.35 -30.02
C MET A 667 22.38 -7.46 -30.35
N ILE A 668 21.66 -6.37 -30.08
CA ILE A 668 20.21 -6.22 -30.35
C ILE A 668 20.06 -5.06 -31.32
N GLY A 669 19.65 -5.34 -32.56
CA GLY A 669 19.76 -4.37 -33.65
C GLY A 669 21.20 -3.89 -33.82
N SER A 670 21.45 -2.59 -33.62
CA SER A 670 22.78 -1.98 -33.68
C SER A 670 23.41 -1.70 -32.31
N ALA A 671 22.74 -2.07 -31.21
CA ALA A 671 23.17 -1.73 -29.85
C ALA A 671 23.74 -2.95 -29.12
N HIS A 672 24.81 -2.75 -28.36
CA HIS A 672 25.38 -3.77 -27.47
C HIS A 672 24.74 -3.69 -26.09
N TRP A 673 24.32 -4.84 -25.56
CA TRP A 673 23.67 -4.96 -24.25
C TRP A 673 24.34 -6.03 -23.40
N ASN A 674 24.50 -5.72 -22.11
CA ASN A 674 24.90 -6.71 -21.12
C ASN A 674 23.65 -7.42 -20.58
N CYS A 675 23.74 -8.73 -20.52
CA CYS A 675 22.73 -9.61 -19.96
C CYS A 675 23.29 -10.36 -18.75
N LEU A 676 22.49 -10.51 -17.70
CA LEU A 676 22.86 -11.24 -16.50
C LEU A 676 21.85 -12.35 -16.22
N PHE A 677 22.32 -13.59 -16.11
CA PHE A 677 21.50 -14.75 -15.78
C PHE A 677 22.00 -15.38 -14.48
N TRP A 678 21.23 -15.19 -13.42
CA TRP A 678 21.53 -15.67 -12.08
C TRP A 678 21.36 -17.20 -11.99
N ASP A 679 22.24 -17.83 -11.21
CA ASP A 679 22.31 -19.28 -10.95
C ASP A 679 22.26 -20.18 -12.21
N ALA A 680 22.80 -19.69 -13.32
CA ALA A 680 22.69 -20.31 -14.65
C ALA A 680 24.01 -20.84 -15.22
N SER A 681 25.03 -21.06 -14.39
CA SER A 681 26.35 -21.54 -14.85
C SER A 681 26.27 -22.86 -15.63
N SER A 682 25.34 -23.74 -15.25
CA SER A 682 25.09 -25.02 -15.96
C SER A 682 24.69 -24.86 -17.43
N ARG A 683 24.12 -23.71 -17.80
CA ARG A 683 23.69 -23.40 -19.17
C ARG A 683 24.80 -22.79 -20.04
N PHE A 684 25.98 -22.53 -19.48
CA PHE A 684 27.12 -22.01 -20.23
C PHE A 684 27.51 -22.92 -21.41
N ALA A 685 27.40 -24.24 -21.23
CA ALA A 685 27.71 -25.22 -22.27
C ALA A 685 26.76 -25.18 -23.48
N GLU A 686 25.62 -24.50 -23.37
CA GLU A 686 24.63 -24.34 -24.45
C GLU A 686 24.92 -23.14 -25.37
N LEU A 687 25.99 -22.38 -25.09
CA LEU A 687 26.29 -21.13 -25.77
C LEU A 687 27.48 -21.25 -26.71
N GLU A 688 27.30 -20.77 -27.94
CA GLU A 688 28.36 -20.62 -28.92
C GLU A 688 28.38 -19.17 -29.43
N ILE A 689 29.54 -18.52 -29.41
CA ILE A 689 29.66 -17.12 -29.82
C ILE A 689 29.27 -16.97 -31.30
N GLY A 690 28.43 -15.98 -31.59
CA GLY A 690 27.95 -15.68 -32.93
C GLY A 690 26.56 -16.24 -33.24
N ILE A 691 26.03 -17.17 -32.43
CA ILE A 691 24.66 -17.68 -32.62
C ILE A 691 23.61 -16.61 -32.34
N SER A 692 22.43 -16.81 -32.93
CA SER A 692 21.24 -16.01 -32.61
C SER A 692 20.43 -16.70 -31.53
N LEU A 693 20.08 -15.95 -30.50
CA LEU A 693 19.28 -16.39 -29.37
C LEU A 693 17.94 -15.66 -29.36
N ASP A 694 16.90 -16.38 -29.02
CA ASP A 694 15.68 -15.82 -28.45
C ASP A 694 15.90 -15.65 -26.95
N ILE A 695 15.54 -14.50 -26.37
CA ILE A 695 15.68 -14.26 -24.93
C ILE A 695 14.35 -13.81 -24.29
N LEU A 696 14.14 -14.24 -23.04
CA LEU A 696 13.21 -13.64 -22.10
C LEU A 696 13.99 -12.83 -21.08
N CYS A 697 13.69 -11.55 -20.94
CA CYS A 697 14.43 -10.66 -20.06
C CYS A 697 13.58 -9.61 -19.36
N LYS A 698 14.10 -9.10 -18.25
CA LYS A 698 13.65 -7.87 -17.60
C LYS A 698 14.67 -6.78 -17.89
N ILE A 699 14.22 -5.55 -18.15
CA ILE A 699 15.11 -4.39 -18.33
C ILE A 699 15.31 -3.73 -16.97
N ARG A 700 16.56 -3.53 -16.57
CA ARG A 700 16.94 -2.88 -15.30
C ARG A 700 17.89 -1.73 -15.55
N LYS A 701 17.69 -0.62 -14.83
CA LYS A 701 18.64 0.49 -14.76
C LYS A 701 19.78 0.12 -13.80
N GLU A 702 21.03 0.34 -14.20
CA GLU A 702 22.15 0.21 -13.28
C GLU A 702 22.22 1.43 -12.34
N SER A 703 22.37 1.18 -11.04
CA SER A 703 22.62 2.19 -10.02
C SER A 703 24.13 2.31 -9.79
N GLY A 704 24.75 3.49 -9.97
CA GLY A 704 26.17 3.71 -9.65
C GLY A 704 26.93 4.67 -10.58
N ARG A 705 28.28 4.52 -10.62
CA ARG A 705 29.21 5.35 -11.42
C ARG A 705 29.06 5.17 -12.94
N TYR A 706 28.51 4.05 -13.39
CA TYR A 706 28.19 3.81 -14.79
C TYR A 706 26.68 4.00 -14.95
N GLN A 707 26.26 5.03 -15.67
CA GLN A 707 24.87 5.18 -16.07
C GLN A 707 24.65 4.31 -17.30
N GLY A 708 23.81 3.28 -17.16
CA GLY A 708 23.53 2.33 -18.23
C GLY A 708 22.34 1.43 -17.89
N PHE A 709 21.96 0.59 -18.84
CA PHE A 709 20.88 -0.38 -18.69
C PHE A 709 21.40 -1.78 -18.94
N GLN A 710 20.85 -2.74 -18.22
CA GLN A 710 21.18 -4.15 -18.34
C GLN A 710 19.91 -4.98 -18.48
N LEU A 711 20.06 -6.18 -19.04
CA LEU A 711 18.99 -7.15 -19.17
C LEU A 711 19.19 -8.26 -18.13
N ASP A 712 18.25 -8.44 -17.23
CA ASP A 712 18.22 -9.66 -16.41
C ASP A 712 17.54 -10.76 -17.21
N LEU A 713 18.27 -11.81 -17.55
CA LEU A 713 17.72 -12.96 -18.26
C LEU A 713 16.89 -13.82 -17.31
N ILE A 714 15.73 -14.23 -17.81
CA ILE A 714 14.87 -15.25 -17.21
C ILE A 714 15.14 -16.59 -17.88
N ASP A 715 15.23 -16.58 -19.22
CA ASP A 715 15.49 -17.76 -20.03
C ASP A 715 16.04 -17.35 -21.40
N PHE A 716 16.71 -18.28 -22.08
CA PHE A 716 17.13 -18.15 -23.47
C PHE A 716 17.01 -19.49 -24.20
N ARG A 717 16.86 -19.42 -25.51
CA ARG A 717 16.92 -20.57 -26.42
C ARG A 717 17.55 -20.15 -27.75
N GLU A 718 18.07 -21.10 -28.50
CA GLU A 718 18.51 -20.83 -29.87
C GLU A 718 17.33 -20.31 -30.71
N ALA A 719 17.55 -19.22 -31.45
CA ALA A 719 16.53 -18.67 -32.31
C ALA A 719 16.22 -19.68 -33.43
N LYS A 720 14.94 -19.90 -33.72
CA LYS A 720 14.58 -20.69 -34.89
C LYS A 720 14.94 -19.87 -36.13
N SER A 721 15.58 -20.49 -37.11
CA SER A 721 15.73 -19.89 -38.44
C SER A 721 14.34 -19.55 -38.98
N ASP A 722 14.07 -18.26 -39.24
CA ASP A 722 12.86 -17.83 -39.92
C ASP A 722 12.84 -18.51 -41.31
N GLU A 723 11.89 -19.44 -41.53
CA GLU A 723 11.52 -19.93 -42.86
C GLU A 723 10.65 -18.90 -43.60
#